data_AF-D0MVM7-F1
#
_entry.id   AF-D0MVM7-F1
#
_cell.length_a   1.000
_cell.length_b   1.000
_cell.length_c   1.000
_cell.angle_alpha   90.00
_cell.angle_beta   90.00
_cell.angle_gamma   90.00
#
_symmetry.space_group_name_H-M   'P 1'
#
loop_
_entity.id
_entity.type
_entity.pdbx_description
1 polymer ?
#
loop_
_entity_poly.entity_id
_entity_poly.type
_entity_poly.pdbx_seq_one_letter_code
_entity_poly.pdbx_strand_id
1 'polypeptide(L)'
;MVEVAQRLAACTDALAVATELRTILSDLATTHDRRAALNEVVAFLAASEEHWTVATKSLFADLSGDLSAREVQLELLDALLVWATQESTGGNHKVLTILFQCFQLAVTGLGDAGGGKRWLKWGDEVLTAVHQNAALIEQQNYLMNVAALLLQLRNKLEADDDATPDLKTVTFVWKLATIFGPILASSSPGPEFGETAEGSDDGKYTMKFDVDELMAAAALSVERSAGRLLRVLDTTEIPDLGVLKFLKLHWRAFQRLITAFADSLECELESSVLVMVNVTASLLYALRHSLLPKTSKPEQELRDMLEQGLELTEKLAGGGVNDLAKQSICTLLWHPASEMVRAVKQRQPAEITNVDVEKSIQWGHLLVLTAFAGFGGGSSSSAEVPYDDSVRAVEVSQLFARYRECALSDAVSRSLEATKLFTDLMLEFFLGFDSVVELQLVLLKQTLYPDWTQRTLCWEIWRELLCFSWDETLAGQTLQLLLDITQWDDDSGASFVLASGVGDEILQLIAFVYADLPVLLKDVCMDQVTAIIDVISSEGPGHQFNLRVASQLHLLEKLVAVQFLKLYDGPMKDEWIAKYLPMCFECCGTVLELLSAEGKTPLAKHEDILGMMRVLDMCLMVLRGVFDDNEPKQDDIAELSVILVRMSTEALTQLAMHMKHTGSSQSDVLPGSKRTSRSERLEKTGSSCFGRAIETSLYLLSKLGPVLKANRSNQCVQVMKDLRTITDNTQVGDTLIVTAQFIGASLFDVQVASGDIPIVTQLLFSLFQKLFAAAPRTGGRQLAPLALLLSVGLDALYELLAHSNIVEQSGAALSTLLAGDLKQSFVQSVSMRKLSPDDVAKALETAQSSTLQSLKRNQSSGYRVFRGRFPDESSELYADPEQSSHDFSNKRSAEDSSGSLPQKRHKLDHFVSLCREIESSLASIESDEAAANILSGKELEDATAVLHKLLTKTITLC
;
A
#
# COMPACT_ATOMS: atom_id res chain seq x y z
N MET A 1 -69.12 -16.99 -21.36
CA MET A 1 -68.40 -15.84 -21.95
C MET A 1 -69.34 -14.65 -22.14
N VAL A 2 -70.33 -14.66 -23.06
CA VAL A 2 -71.29 -13.53 -23.28
C VAL A 2 -72.09 -13.03 -22.05
N GLU A 3 -72.24 -13.87 -21.02
CA GLU A 3 -73.10 -13.61 -19.86
C GLU A 3 -72.51 -12.62 -18.83
N VAL A 4 -71.18 -12.51 -18.71
CA VAL A 4 -70.53 -11.67 -17.68
C VAL A 4 -70.57 -10.19 -18.06
N ALA A 5 -70.21 -9.86 -19.29
CA ALA A 5 -70.27 -8.49 -19.80
C ALA A 5 -71.72 -7.95 -19.88
N GLN A 6 -72.70 -8.82 -20.16
CA GLN A 6 -74.11 -8.45 -20.19
C GLN A 6 -74.69 -8.18 -18.79
N ARG A 7 -74.27 -8.96 -17.78
CA ARG A 7 -74.66 -8.71 -16.37
C ARG A 7 -74.10 -7.38 -15.87
N LEU A 8 -72.83 -7.09 -16.17
CA LEU A 8 -72.20 -5.83 -15.81
C LEU A 8 -72.80 -4.63 -16.57
N ALA A 9 -73.14 -4.80 -17.85
CA ALA A 9 -73.82 -3.77 -18.65
C ALA A 9 -75.27 -3.49 -18.24
N ALA A 10 -75.91 -4.41 -17.50
CA ALA A 10 -77.27 -4.24 -16.97
C ALA A 10 -77.32 -3.45 -15.65
N CYS A 11 -76.17 -3.18 -15.03
CA CYS A 11 -76.07 -2.35 -13.83
C CYS A 11 -76.38 -0.87 -14.15
N THR A 12 -77.17 -0.22 -13.31
CA THR A 12 -77.66 1.15 -13.55
C THR A 12 -76.76 2.24 -12.96
N ASP A 13 -75.93 1.89 -11.99
CA ASP A 13 -74.95 2.78 -11.36
C ASP A 13 -73.65 2.02 -10.99
N ALA A 14 -72.61 2.77 -10.66
CA ALA A 14 -71.29 2.22 -10.33
C ALA A 14 -71.29 1.37 -9.04
N LEU A 15 -72.27 1.58 -8.15
CA LEU A 15 -72.42 0.79 -6.92
C LEU A 15 -73.00 -0.60 -7.23
N ALA A 16 -73.98 -0.67 -8.12
CA ALA A 16 -74.55 -1.91 -8.66
C ALA A 16 -73.49 -2.71 -9.42
N VAL A 17 -72.62 -2.03 -10.19
CA VAL A 17 -71.45 -2.64 -10.85
C VAL A 17 -70.53 -3.28 -9.80
N ALA A 18 -70.21 -2.59 -8.70
CA ALA A 18 -69.34 -3.13 -7.65
C ALA A 18 -69.95 -4.35 -6.94
N THR A 19 -71.26 -4.33 -6.65
CA THR A 19 -71.95 -5.49 -6.03
C THR A 19 -72.03 -6.69 -6.96
N GLU A 20 -72.27 -6.46 -8.25
CA GLU A 20 -72.32 -7.54 -9.25
C GLU A 20 -70.91 -8.08 -9.55
N LEU A 21 -69.89 -7.23 -9.46
CA LEU A 21 -68.49 -7.68 -9.54
C LEU A 21 -68.17 -8.73 -8.46
N ARG A 22 -68.67 -8.55 -7.23
CA ARG A 22 -68.46 -9.52 -6.13
C ARG A 22 -69.06 -10.88 -6.44
N THR A 23 -70.30 -10.90 -6.96
CA THR A 23 -70.99 -12.14 -7.29
C THR A 23 -70.26 -12.87 -8.43
N ILE A 24 -69.85 -12.12 -9.46
CA ILE A 24 -69.06 -12.63 -10.60
C ILE A 24 -67.70 -13.18 -10.14
N LEU A 25 -67.01 -12.52 -9.21
CA LEU A 25 -65.71 -12.97 -8.70
C LEU A 25 -65.80 -14.27 -7.89
N SER A 26 -66.87 -14.43 -7.09
CA SER A 26 -67.14 -15.67 -6.38
C SER A 26 -67.46 -16.82 -7.33
N ASP A 27 -68.20 -16.57 -8.41
CA ASP A 27 -68.52 -17.56 -9.44
C ASP A 27 -67.25 -17.98 -10.23
N LEU A 28 -66.41 -16.99 -10.58
CA LEU A 28 -65.17 -17.19 -11.35
C LEU A 28 -64.10 -18.00 -10.60
N ALA A 29 -64.12 -18.01 -9.27
CA ALA A 29 -63.21 -18.81 -8.45
C ALA A 29 -63.29 -20.32 -8.74
N THR A 30 -64.38 -20.79 -9.34
CA THR A 30 -64.66 -22.23 -9.58
C THR A 30 -64.57 -22.65 -11.07
N THR A 31 -64.21 -21.74 -11.99
CA THR A 31 -64.30 -21.98 -13.44
C THR A 31 -62.94 -22.16 -14.13
N HIS A 32 -62.90 -22.96 -15.21
CA HIS A 32 -61.66 -23.28 -15.95
C HIS A 32 -61.22 -22.20 -16.98
N ASP A 33 -62.15 -21.40 -17.52
CA ASP A 33 -61.88 -20.32 -18.49
C ASP A 33 -61.72 -18.93 -17.83
N ARG A 34 -61.11 -18.91 -16.64
CA ARG A 34 -60.99 -17.74 -15.76
C ARG A 34 -60.34 -16.51 -16.42
N ARG A 35 -59.32 -16.70 -17.24
CA ARG A 35 -58.51 -15.59 -17.81
C ARG A 35 -59.22 -14.83 -18.94
N ALA A 36 -60.01 -15.52 -19.76
CA ALA A 36 -60.78 -14.88 -20.83
C ALA A 36 -61.91 -14.02 -20.25
N ALA A 37 -62.61 -14.52 -19.22
CA ALA A 37 -63.65 -13.78 -18.51
C ALA A 37 -63.09 -12.56 -17.76
N LEU A 38 -61.93 -12.70 -17.11
CA LEU A 38 -61.24 -11.56 -16.47
C LEU A 38 -60.89 -10.45 -17.48
N ASN A 39 -60.41 -10.79 -18.68
CA ASN A 39 -60.12 -9.80 -19.72
C ASN A 39 -61.37 -9.06 -20.22
N GLU A 40 -62.52 -9.73 -20.31
CA GLU A 40 -63.80 -9.09 -20.65
C GLU A 40 -64.28 -8.14 -19.54
N VAL A 41 -64.13 -8.53 -18.26
CA VAL A 41 -64.42 -7.67 -17.10
C VAL A 41 -63.50 -6.45 -17.10
N VAL A 42 -62.20 -6.62 -17.38
CA VAL A 42 -61.24 -5.51 -17.51
C VAL A 42 -61.66 -4.58 -18.63
N ALA A 43 -61.99 -5.09 -19.82
CA ALA A 43 -62.44 -4.26 -20.95
C ALA A 43 -63.72 -3.47 -20.62
N PHE A 44 -64.63 -4.02 -19.83
CA PHE A 44 -65.83 -3.33 -19.35
C PHE A 44 -65.51 -2.25 -18.32
N LEU A 45 -64.70 -2.57 -17.31
CA LEU A 45 -64.30 -1.62 -16.26
C LEU A 45 -63.45 -0.47 -16.82
N ALA A 46 -62.60 -0.76 -17.80
CA ALA A 46 -61.79 0.18 -18.55
C ALA A 46 -62.60 1.14 -19.44
N ALA A 47 -63.85 0.80 -19.78
CA ALA A 47 -64.65 1.62 -20.70
C ALA A 47 -65.13 2.95 -20.09
N SER A 48 -65.06 3.12 -18.77
CA SER A 48 -65.44 4.34 -18.06
C SER A 48 -64.57 4.56 -16.83
N GLU A 49 -64.04 5.78 -16.68
CA GLU A 49 -63.24 6.20 -15.52
C GLU A 49 -64.00 5.99 -14.18
N GLU A 50 -65.31 6.21 -14.17
CA GLU A 50 -66.15 6.07 -12.97
C GLU A 50 -66.35 4.60 -12.58
N HIS A 51 -66.54 3.70 -13.56
CA HIS A 51 -66.64 2.26 -13.33
C HIS A 51 -65.32 1.70 -12.79
N TRP A 52 -64.20 2.09 -13.40
CA TRP A 52 -62.87 1.77 -12.91
C TRP A 52 -62.65 2.24 -11.47
N THR A 53 -62.94 3.51 -11.17
CA THR A 53 -62.63 4.11 -9.86
C THR A 53 -63.42 3.45 -8.73
N VAL A 54 -64.71 3.21 -8.94
CA VAL A 54 -65.59 2.62 -7.92
C VAL A 54 -65.35 1.12 -7.76
N ALA A 55 -65.17 0.40 -8.87
CA ALA A 55 -64.88 -1.03 -8.82
C ALA A 55 -63.54 -1.30 -8.11
N THR A 56 -62.47 -0.58 -8.44
CA THR A 56 -61.16 -0.77 -7.83
C THR A 56 -61.16 -0.41 -6.34
N LYS A 57 -61.88 0.65 -5.94
CA LYS A 57 -62.08 0.98 -4.50
C LYS A 57 -62.88 -0.08 -3.75
N SER A 58 -63.92 -0.66 -4.35
CA SER A 58 -64.65 -1.77 -3.72
C SER A 58 -63.79 -3.02 -3.61
N LEU A 59 -63.03 -3.36 -4.66
CA LEU A 59 -62.09 -4.49 -4.64
C LEU A 59 -61.09 -4.35 -3.48
N PHE A 60 -60.59 -3.15 -3.24
CA PHE A 60 -59.71 -2.86 -2.10
C PHE A 60 -60.37 -3.02 -0.73
N ALA A 61 -61.62 -2.60 -0.59
CA ALA A 61 -62.37 -2.74 0.67
C ALA A 61 -62.69 -4.21 1.00
N ASP A 62 -62.79 -5.08 -0.02
CA ASP A 62 -63.23 -6.48 0.12
C ASP A 62 -62.06 -7.49 0.23
N LEU A 63 -60.80 -7.05 0.16
CA LEU A 63 -59.58 -7.90 0.18
C LEU A 63 -59.38 -8.72 1.48
N SER A 64 -60.21 -8.51 2.52
CA SER A 64 -60.16 -9.21 3.82
C SER A 64 -61.00 -10.50 3.88
N GLY A 65 -61.58 -10.96 2.76
CA GLY A 65 -62.46 -12.14 2.67
C GLY A 65 -61.79 -13.47 2.27
N ASP A 66 -62.62 -14.47 1.94
CA ASP A 66 -62.28 -15.87 1.60
C ASP A 66 -61.04 -16.06 0.69
N LEU A 67 -60.17 -17.02 1.05
CA LEU A 67 -58.87 -17.30 0.40
C LEU A 67 -58.96 -17.58 -1.11
N SER A 68 -60.02 -18.25 -1.59
CA SER A 68 -60.19 -18.60 -3.00
C SER A 68 -60.68 -17.42 -3.86
N ALA A 69 -61.54 -16.56 -3.31
CA ALA A 69 -62.01 -15.34 -3.96
C ALA A 69 -60.92 -14.26 -4.00
N ARG A 70 -60.07 -14.22 -2.96
CA ARG A 70 -58.92 -13.31 -2.85
C ARG A 70 -57.95 -13.47 -4.02
N GLU A 71 -57.68 -14.69 -4.48
CA GLU A 71 -56.75 -14.90 -5.59
C GLU A 71 -57.32 -14.46 -6.96
N VAL A 72 -58.63 -14.58 -7.16
CA VAL A 72 -59.32 -14.06 -8.36
C VAL A 72 -59.36 -12.54 -8.36
N GLN A 73 -59.62 -11.94 -7.20
CA GLN A 73 -59.55 -10.49 -7.00
C GLN A 73 -58.16 -9.94 -7.30
N LEU A 74 -57.11 -10.62 -6.85
CA LEU A 74 -55.72 -10.22 -7.14
C LEU A 74 -55.36 -10.35 -8.63
N GLU A 75 -55.84 -11.38 -9.33
CA GLU A 75 -55.64 -11.51 -10.77
C GLU A 75 -56.42 -10.47 -11.59
N LEU A 76 -57.60 -10.06 -11.12
CA LEU A 76 -58.33 -8.94 -11.71
C LEU A 76 -57.54 -7.63 -11.51
N LEU A 77 -57.04 -7.38 -10.31
CA LEU A 77 -56.18 -6.22 -10.02
C LEU A 77 -54.90 -6.21 -10.87
N ASP A 78 -54.23 -7.36 -11.07
CA ASP A 78 -53.10 -7.51 -12.00
C ASP A 78 -53.46 -7.04 -13.43
N ALA A 79 -54.60 -7.47 -13.96
CA ALA A 79 -54.99 -7.18 -15.33
C ALA A 79 -55.46 -5.72 -15.50
N LEU A 80 -56.10 -5.17 -14.45
CA LEU A 80 -56.46 -3.77 -14.34
C LEU A 80 -55.21 -2.88 -14.32
N LEU A 81 -54.18 -3.20 -13.51
CA LEU A 81 -52.90 -2.47 -13.46
C LEU A 81 -52.18 -2.44 -14.83
N VAL A 82 -52.14 -3.57 -15.54
CA VAL A 82 -51.58 -3.64 -16.91
C VAL A 82 -52.30 -2.70 -17.87
N TRP A 83 -53.62 -2.60 -17.77
CA TRP A 83 -54.39 -1.66 -18.60
C TRP A 83 -54.06 -0.20 -18.24
N ALA A 84 -54.00 0.13 -16.95
CA ALA A 84 -53.69 1.49 -16.47
C ALA A 84 -52.29 1.98 -16.87
N THR A 85 -51.33 1.08 -17.12
CA THR A 85 -49.98 1.43 -17.60
C THR A 85 -49.87 1.59 -19.12
N GLN A 86 -50.85 1.12 -19.89
CA GLN A 86 -50.89 1.23 -21.35
C GLN A 86 -51.65 2.46 -21.83
N GLU A 87 -52.49 3.05 -20.97
CA GLU A 87 -53.29 4.22 -21.29
C GLU A 87 -52.46 5.51 -21.13
N SER A 88 -52.08 6.13 -22.25
CA SER A 88 -51.18 7.30 -22.32
C SER A 88 -51.89 8.66 -22.25
N THR A 89 -53.05 8.74 -21.59
CA THR A 89 -53.90 9.94 -21.65
C THR A 89 -53.53 10.95 -20.56
N GLY A 90 -53.22 12.17 -21.00
CA GLY A 90 -52.88 13.28 -20.12
C GLY A 90 -53.95 13.56 -19.06
N GLY A 91 -53.53 13.65 -17.80
CA GLY A 91 -54.33 14.27 -16.73
C GLY A 91 -55.15 13.35 -15.84
N ASN A 92 -54.88 12.05 -15.75
CA ASN A 92 -55.67 11.15 -14.89
C ASN A 92 -55.15 11.04 -13.45
N HIS A 93 -55.32 12.12 -12.67
CA HIS A 93 -54.99 12.19 -11.25
C HIS A 93 -55.55 11.03 -10.42
N LYS A 94 -56.79 10.61 -10.73
CA LYS A 94 -57.49 9.51 -10.05
C LYS A 94 -56.86 8.14 -10.31
N VAL A 95 -56.33 7.92 -11.51
CA VAL A 95 -55.61 6.67 -11.84
C VAL A 95 -54.32 6.59 -11.02
N LEU A 96 -53.57 7.69 -10.90
CA LEU A 96 -52.39 7.75 -10.01
C LEU A 96 -52.75 7.55 -8.53
N THR A 97 -53.86 8.12 -8.04
CA THR A 97 -54.34 7.88 -6.67
C THR A 97 -54.68 6.39 -6.43
N ILE A 98 -55.29 5.73 -7.40
CA ILE A 98 -55.67 4.31 -7.30
C ILE A 98 -54.44 3.40 -7.40
N LEU A 99 -53.50 3.70 -8.30
CA LEU A 99 -52.20 3.02 -8.39
C LEU A 99 -51.39 3.15 -7.10
N PHE A 100 -51.45 4.33 -6.45
CA PHE A 100 -50.87 4.54 -5.13
C PHE A 100 -51.55 3.68 -4.05
N GLN A 101 -52.88 3.55 -4.08
CA GLN A 101 -53.62 2.64 -3.18
C GLN A 101 -53.28 1.16 -3.45
N CYS A 102 -53.08 0.74 -4.71
CA CYS A 102 -52.54 -0.58 -5.05
C CYS A 102 -51.19 -0.79 -4.35
N PHE A 103 -50.29 0.19 -4.46
CA PHE A 103 -48.96 0.12 -3.88
C PHE A 103 -48.98 0.10 -2.35
N GLN A 104 -49.80 0.94 -1.71
CA GLN A 104 -49.98 0.96 -0.25
C GLN A 104 -50.52 -0.38 0.27
N LEU A 105 -51.51 -0.96 -0.38
CA LEU A 105 -52.04 -2.28 -0.02
C LEU A 105 -50.99 -3.37 -0.18
N ALA A 106 -50.22 -3.31 -1.26
CA ALA A 106 -49.12 -4.24 -1.50
C ALA A 106 -48.06 -4.16 -0.38
N VAL A 107 -47.71 -2.95 0.08
CA VAL A 107 -46.79 -2.75 1.23
C VAL A 107 -47.41 -3.27 2.54
N THR A 108 -48.72 -3.09 2.77
CA THR A 108 -49.38 -3.62 3.98
C THR A 108 -49.44 -5.15 4.04
N GLY A 109 -49.57 -5.83 2.89
CA GLY A 109 -49.70 -7.28 2.78
C GLY A 109 -48.38 -8.07 2.67
N LEU A 110 -47.21 -7.42 2.76
CA LEU A 110 -45.92 -8.10 2.86
C LEU A 110 -45.84 -8.88 4.18
N GLY A 111 -45.99 -10.21 4.10
CA GLY A 111 -46.01 -11.16 5.22
C GLY A 111 -46.72 -12.47 4.88
N ASP A 112 -47.60 -12.46 3.88
CA ASP A 112 -48.34 -13.66 3.44
C ASP A 112 -47.51 -14.49 2.43
N ALA A 113 -47.40 -15.80 2.67
CA ALA A 113 -46.63 -16.75 1.86
C ALA A 113 -47.07 -16.74 0.37
N GLY A 114 -46.26 -16.11 -0.49
CA GLY A 114 -46.47 -16.05 -1.95
C GLY A 114 -46.49 -14.64 -2.58
N GLY A 115 -46.52 -13.56 -1.78
CA GLY A 115 -46.72 -12.19 -2.26
C GLY A 115 -45.55 -11.52 -3.03
N GLY A 116 -44.31 -11.98 -2.87
CA GLY A 116 -43.12 -11.26 -3.36
C GLY A 116 -43.00 -11.10 -4.89
N LYS A 117 -43.40 -12.11 -5.68
CA LYS A 117 -43.34 -12.04 -7.15
C LYS A 117 -44.42 -11.12 -7.75
N ARG A 118 -45.61 -11.13 -7.16
CA ARG A 118 -46.73 -10.26 -7.57
C ARG A 118 -46.44 -8.80 -7.20
N TRP A 119 -45.75 -8.59 -6.07
CA TRP A 119 -45.25 -7.28 -5.63
C TRP A 119 -44.24 -6.65 -6.61
N LEU A 120 -43.23 -7.39 -7.08
CA LEU A 120 -42.27 -6.90 -8.10
C LEU A 120 -42.98 -6.45 -9.39
N LYS A 121 -43.98 -7.22 -9.82
CA LYS A 121 -44.77 -6.92 -11.02
C LYS A 121 -45.59 -5.64 -10.86
N TRP A 122 -46.32 -5.49 -9.74
CA TRP A 122 -47.10 -4.27 -9.45
C TRP A 122 -46.20 -3.05 -9.27
N GLY A 123 -45.04 -3.23 -8.64
CA GLY A 123 -44.03 -2.20 -8.50
C GLY A 123 -43.51 -1.69 -9.85
N ASP A 124 -43.08 -2.58 -10.75
CA ASP A 124 -42.58 -2.22 -12.08
C ASP A 124 -43.67 -1.52 -12.93
N GLU A 125 -44.92 -1.96 -12.81
CA GLU A 125 -46.07 -1.35 -13.49
C GLU A 125 -46.36 0.07 -12.94
N VAL A 126 -46.40 0.25 -11.61
CA VAL A 126 -46.53 1.58 -10.98
C VAL A 126 -45.36 2.49 -11.34
N LEU A 127 -44.13 1.97 -11.39
CA LEU A 127 -42.92 2.72 -11.76
C LEU A 127 -42.99 3.22 -13.20
N THR A 128 -43.45 2.36 -14.12
CA THR A 128 -43.66 2.68 -15.53
C THR A 128 -44.68 3.80 -15.68
N ALA A 129 -45.81 3.72 -14.96
CA ALA A 129 -46.83 4.76 -14.95
C ALA A 129 -46.32 6.09 -14.34
N VAL A 130 -45.55 6.04 -13.26
CA VAL A 130 -44.98 7.25 -12.63
C VAL A 130 -43.92 7.89 -13.52
N HIS A 131 -43.06 7.10 -14.19
CA HIS A 131 -42.06 7.63 -15.14
C HIS A 131 -42.71 8.27 -16.37
N GLN A 132 -43.73 7.62 -16.95
CA GLN A 132 -44.46 8.15 -18.10
C GLN A 132 -45.17 9.46 -17.78
N ASN A 133 -45.57 9.65 -16.52
CA ASN A 133 -46.26 10.86 -16.05
C ASN A 133 -45.36 11.82 -15.27
N ALA A 134 -44.06 11.55 -15.12
CA ALA A 134 -43.15 12.34 -14.26
C ALA A 134 -43.07 13.83 -14.66
N ALA A 135 -43.19 14.14 -15.95
CA ALA A 135 -43.21 15.51 -16.46
C ALA A 135 -44.55 16.25 -16.23
N LEU A 136 -45.62 15.52 -15.88
CA LEU A 136 -46.99 16.04 -15.69
C LEU A 136 -47.43 16.01 -14.21
N ILE A 137 -46.68 15.35 -13.33
CA ILE A 137 -46.92 15.33 -11.88
C ILE A 137 -46.38 16.65 -11.30
N GLU A 138 -47.14 17.73 -11.48
CA GLU A 138 -46.88 19.02 -10.82
C GLU A 138 -47.12 18.96 -9.29
N GLN A 139 -47.72 17.86 -8.79
CA GLN A 139 -48.00 17.69 -7.36
C GLN A 139 -46.90 16.92 -6.63
N GLN A 140 -45.99 17.68 -6.00
CA GLN A 140 -44.89 17.22 -5.12
C GLN A 140 -45.35 16.19 -4.06
N ASN A 141 -46.59 16.28 -3.59
CA ASN A 141 -47.17 15.37 -2.59
C ASN A 141 -47.20 13.89 -3.03
N TYR A 142 -47.32 13.59 -4.34
CA TYR A 142 -47.39 12.21 -4.81
C TYR A 142 -46.03 11.51 -4.77
N LEU A 143 -44.97 12.22 -5.16
CA LEU A 143 -43.59 11.72 -5.11
C LEU A 143 -43.14 11.46 -3.67
N MET A 144 -43.46 12.38 -2.75
CA MET A 144 -43.19 12.25 -1.32
C MET A 144 -43.88 11.02 -0.71
N ASN A 145 -45.15 10.79 -1.06
CA ASN A 145 -45.90 9.64 -0.60
C ASN A 145 -45.34 8.31 -1.14
N VAL A 146 -44.90 8.26 -2.40
CA VAL A 146 -44.25 7.07 -2.99
C VAL A 146 -42.91 6.79 -2.30
N ALA A 147 -42.11 7.83 -2.05
CA ALA A 147 -40.85 7.71 -1.33
C ALA A 147 -41.04 7.21 0.11
N ALA A 148 -42.05 7.71 0.82
CA ALA A 148 -42.42 7.22 2.16
C ALA A 148 -42.86 5.75 2.16
N LEU A 149 -43.66 5.32 1.16
CA LEU A 149 -44.06 3.92 1.03
C LEU A 149 -42.87 2.99 0.70
N LEU A 150 -41.90 3.46 -0.09
CA LEU A 150 -40.67 2.71 -0.37
C LEU A 150 -39.81 2.54 0.88
N LEU A 151 -39.73 3.57 1.71
CA LEU A 151 -39.03 3.51 3.00
C LEU A 151 -39.72 2.51 3.96
N GLN A 152 -41.06 2.54 4.04
CA GLN A 152 -41.83 1.59 4.85
C GLN A 152 -41.63 0.14 4.41
N LEU A 153 -41.64 -0.08 3.09
CA LEU A 153 -41.37 -1.38 2.53
C LEU A 153 -39.96 -1.88 2.85
N ARG A 154 -38.94 -1.02 2.71
CA ARG A 154 -37.57 -1.33 3.12
C ARG A 154 -37.52 -1.74 4.58
N ASN A 155 -38.16 -0.99 5.47
CA ASN A 155 -38.18 -1.27 6.90
C ASN A 155 -38.86 -2.61 7.20
N LYS A 156 -39.91 -3.00 6.46
CA LYS A 156 -40.52 -4.33 6.56
C LYS A 156 -39.61 -5.45 6.07
N LEU A 157 -38.91 -5.25 4.96
CA LEU A 157 -37.97 -6.23 4.40
C LEU A 157 -36.75 -6.46 5.29
N GLU A 158 -36.36 -5.48 6.11
CA GLU A 158 -35.23 -5.57 7.03
C GLU A 158 -35.60 -5.97 8.47
N ALA A 159 -36.89 -6.02 8.83
CA ALA A 159 -37.35 -6.40 10.17
C ALA A 159 -37.58 -7.92 10.35
N ASP A 160 -37.59 -8.68 9.26
CA ASP A 160 -37.81 -10.13 9.25
C ASP A 160 -36.45 -10.86 9.28
N ASP A 161 -35.88 -11.01 10.49
CA ASP A 161 -34.52 -11.54 10.69
C ASP A 161 -34.32 -13.00 10.18
N ASP A 162 -35.42 -13.76 9.98
CA ASP A 162 -35.41 -15.16 9.52
C ASP A 162 -35.54 -15.31 7.99
N ALA A 163 -35.85 -14.24 7.24
CA ALA A 163 -36.02 -14.27 5.79
C ALA A 163 -34.84 -13.59 5.07
N THR A 164 -34.12 -14.32 4.21
CA THR A 164 -33.14 -13.68 3.31
C THR A 164 -33.90 -12.88 2.25
N PRO A 165 -33.79 -11.54 2.22
CA PRO A 165 -34.55 -10.75 1.26
C PRO A 165 -34.08 -11.02 -0.17
N ASP A 166 -35.02 -11.19 -1.12
CA ASP A 166 -34.69 -11.37 -2.53
C ASP A 166 -33.95 -10.13 -3.06
N LEU A 167 -32.76 -10.32 -3.63
CA LEU A 167 -31.93 -9.27 -4.20
C LEU A 167 -32.69 -8.43 -5.23
N LYS A 168 -33.64 -9.04 -5.98
CA LYS A 168 -34.48 -8.31 -6.95
C LYS A 168 -35.38 -7.28 -6.28
N THR A 169 -36.01 -7.67 -5.17
CA THR A 169 -36.89 -6.82 -4.39
C THR A 169 -36.13 -5.65 -3.78
N VAL A 170 -34.95 -5.91 -3.18
CA VAL A 170 -34.09 -4.86 -2.61
C VAL A 170 -33.55 -3.93 -3.70
N THR A 171 -33.17 -4.48 -4.86
CA THR A 171 -32.72 -3.67 -6.03
C THR A 171 -33.81 -2.72 -6.50
N PHE A 172 -35.05 -3.19 -6.56
CA PHE A 172 -36.20 -2.37 -6.99
C PHE A 172 -36.40 -1.17 -6.06
N VAL A 173 -36.37 -1.39 -4.74
CA VAL A 173 -36.55 -0.31 -3.74
C VAL A 173 -35.50 0.78 -3.89
N TRP A 174 -34.21 0.41 -3.92
CA TRP A 174 -33.13 1.40 -4.00
C TRP A 174 -33.00 2.04 -5.37
N LYS A 175 -33.32 1.32 -6.45
CA LYS A 175 -33.39 1.90 -7.79
C LYS A 175 -34.41 3.02 -7.86
N LEU A 176 -35.59 2.83 -7.25
CA LEU A 176 -36.61 3.86 -7.18
C LEU A 176 -36.21 5.05 -6.31
N ALA A 177 -35.71 4.80 -5.11
CA ALA A 177 -35.28 5.85 -4.20
C ALA A 177 -34.22 6.76 -4.85
N THR A 178 -33.25 6.16 -5.56
CA THR A 178 -32.20 6.92 -6.26
C THR A 178 -32.69 7.69 -7.48
N ILE A 179 -33.71 7.20 -8.19
CA ILE A 179 -34.30 7.93 -9.34
C ILE A 179 -35.06 9.16 -8.86
N PHE A 180 -35.79 9.05 -7.74
CA PHE A 180 -36.54 10.17 -7.21
C PHE A 180 -35.68 11.15 -6.40
N GLY A 181 -34.47 10.77 -5.97
CA GLY A 181 -33.57 11.60 -5.18
C GLY A 181 -33.38 13.04 -5.72
N PRO A 182 -32.93 13.23 -6.98
CA PRO A 182 -32.74 14.56 -7.55
C PRO A 182 -34.02 15.38 -7.64
N ILE A 183 -35.16 14.73 -7.92
CA ILE A 183 -36.47 15.39 -8.00
C ILE A 183 -36.91 15.86 -6.61
N LEU A 184 -36.72 15.01 -5.59
CA LEU A 184 -37.02 15.32 -4.20
C LEU A 184 -36.15 16.46 -3.66
N ALA A 185 -34.85 16.47 -3.99
CA ALA A 185 -33.91 17.52 -3.60
C ALA A 185 -34.32 18.90 -4.13
N SER A 186 -34.77 18.98 -5.39
CA SER A 186 -35.26 20.23 -6.00
C SER A 186 -36.60 20.73 -5.43
N SER A 187 -37.31 19.88 -4.67
CA SER A 187 -38.63 20.16 -4.10
C SER A 187 -38.64 20.31 -2.58
N SER A 188 -37.48 20.23 -1.92
CA SER A 188 -37.36 20.49 -0.49
C SER A 188 -37.70 21.96 -0.21
N PRO A 189 -38.65 22.26 0.70
CA PRO A 189 -39.00 23.64 1.00
C PRO A 189 -37.81 24.33 1.64
N GLY A 190 -37.31 25.40 1.01
CA GLY A 190 -36.35 26.29 1.65
C GLY A 190 -36.92 26.86 2.97
N PRO A 191 -36.06 27.37 3.86
CA PRO A 191 -36.41 27.76 5.23
C PRO A 191 -37.40 28.94 5.36
N GLU A 192 -37.99 29.43 4.26
CA GLU A 192 -38.92 30.56 4.24
C GLU A 192 -40.41 30.18 4.31
N PHE A 193 -40.81 28.91 4.24
CA PHE A 193 -42.22 28.51 4.43
C PHE A 193 -42.56 28.24 5.90
N GLY A 194 -42.25 29.21 6.76
CA GLY A 194 -42.87 29.32 8.08
C GLY A 194 -44.23 30.01 7.94
N GLU A 195 -45.27 29.36 8.47
CA GLU A 195 -46.60 29.93 8.72
C GLU A 195 -47.45 30.29 7.49
N THR A 196 -48.29 29.34 7.04
CA THR A 196 -49.75 29.52 6.89
C THR A 196 -50.36 28.33 6.16
N ALA A 197 -50.88 27.36 6.92
CA ALA A 197 -51.93 26.45 6.45
C ALA A 197 -52.70 25.86 7.62
N GLU A 198 -53.31 26.72 8.45
CA GLU A 198 -54.50 26.30 9.19
C GLU A 198 -55.68 26.29 8.22
N GLY A 199 -56.30 25.12 8.02
CA GLY A 199 -57.66 25.01 7.54
C GLY A 199 -57.85 24.25 6.22
N SER A 200 -57.88 22.92 6.29
CA SER A 200 -58.97 22.14 5.70
C SER A 200 -58.97 20.72 6.26
N ASP A 201 -60.01 20.46 7.05
CA ASP A 201 -60.39 19.19 7.66
C ASP A 201 -60.82 18.21 6.55
N ASP A 202 -59.89 17.38 6.06
CA ASP A 202 -60.21 16.12 5.38
C ASP A 202 -59.08 15.13 5.67
N GLY A 203 -59.39 14.10 6.48
CA GLY A 203 -58.43 13.18 7.10
C GLY A 203 -57.70 12.24 6.15
N LYS A 204 -56.82 12.78 5.30
CA LYS A 204 -55.77 12.02 4.61
C LYS A 204 -54.44 12.31 5.29
N TYR A 205 -53.92 11.31 6.00
CA TYR A 205 -52.53 11.28 6.47
C TYR A 205 -51.58 11.56 5.30
N THR A 206 -51.17 12.82 5.11
CA THR A 206 -50.00 13.14 4.30
C THR A 206 -48.79 12.55 5.02
N MET A 207 -48.21 11.49 4.47
CA MET A 207 -46.98 10.91 5.04
C MET A 207 -45.89 11.97 4.95
N LYS A 208 -45.39 12.43 6.10
CA LYS A 208 -44.26 13.36 6.16
C LYS A 208 -43.02 12.57 5.74
N PHE A 209 -42.43 12.91 4.60
CA PHE A 209 -41.18 12.32 4.12
C PHE A 209 -40.03 13.24 4.53
N ASP A 210 -39.01 12.64 5.14
CA ASP A 210 -37.81 13.33 5.62
C ASP A 210 -36.59 12.81 4.84
N VAL A 211 -35.80 13.74 4.30
CA VAL A 211 -34.59 13.43 3.52
C VAL A 211 -33.53 12.81 4.43
N ASP A 212 -33.42 13.28 5.68
CA ASP A 212 -32.53 12.69 6.69
C ASP A 212 -32.95 11.24 7.00
N GLU A 213 -34.25 10.93 7.08
CA GLU A 213 -34.74 9.55 7.31
C GLU A 213 -34.39 8.60 6.14
N LEU A 214 -34.49 9.06 4.90
CA LEU A 214 -34.08 8.28 3.73
C LEU A 214 -32.57 8.05 3.69
N MET A 215 -31.77 9.08 4.00
CA MET A 215 -30.32 8.97 4.06
C MET A 215 -29.86 8.06 5.20
N ALA A 216 -30.46 8.18 6.39
CA ALA A 216 -30.20 7.29 7.52
C ALA A 216 -30.52 5.83 7.18
N ALA A 217 -31.63 5.57 6.47
CA ALA A 217 -31.97 4.23 6.01
C ALA A 217 -30.95 3.66 5.01
N ALA A 218 -30.43 4.49 4.10
CA ALA A 218 -29.39 4.09 3.15
C ALA A 218 -28.05 3.81 3.85
N ALA A 219 -27.64 4.70 4.75
CA ALA A 219 -26.46 4.55 5.61
C ALA A 219 -26.52 3.23 6.40
N LEU A 220 -27.65 2.96 7.06
CA LEU A 220 -27.87 1.73 7.84
C LEU A 220 -27.78 0.47 6.98
N SER A 221 -28.36 0.45 5.78
CA SER A 221 -28.30 -0.72 4.88
C SER A 221 -26.87 -1.00 4.38
N VAL A 222 -26.09 0.06 4.13
CA VAL A 222 -24.67 -0.04 3.77
C VAL A 222 -23.85 -0.55 4.95
N GLU A 223 -23.99 0.03 6.13
CA GLU A 223 -23.27 -0.38 7.34
C GLU A 223 -23.56 -1.83 7.73
N ARG A 224 -24.83 -2.26 7.64
CA ARG A 224 -25.21 -3.67 7.84
C ARG A 224 -24.53 -4.60 6.83
N SER A 225 -24.45 -4.18 5.57
CA SER A 225 -23.78 -4.97 4.52
C SER A 225 -22.27 -5.05 4.72
N ALA A 226 -21.63 -3.94 5.11
CA ALA A 226 -20.22 -3.89 5.46
C ALA A 226 -19.92 -4.74 6.71
N GLY A 227 -20.76 -4.65 7.75
CA GLY A 227 -20.66 -5.48 8.94
C GLY A 227 -20.82 -6.97 8.66
N ARG A 228 -21.72 -7.36 7.75
CA ARG A 228 -21.84 -8.74 7.27
C ARG A 228 -20.57 -9.21 6.55
N LEU A 229 -19.99 -8.37 5.69
CA LEU A 229 -18.73 -8.67 5.02
C LEU A 229 -17.61 -8.92 6.05
N LEU A 230 -17.47 -8.06 7.06
CA LEU A 230 -16.47 -8.22 8.11
C LEU A 230 -16.66 -9.52 8.91
N ARG A 231 -17.90 -9.87 9.28
CA ARG A 231 -18.20 -11.13 10.00
C ARG A 231 -17.80 -12.36 9.20
N VAL A 232 -18.09 -12.37 7.90
CA VAL A 232 -17.75 -13.50 7.01
C VAL A 232 -16.23 -13.67 6.88
N LEU A 233 -15.48 -12.58 6.88
CA LEU A 233 -14.02 -12.63 6.79
C LEU A 233 -13.37 -13.08 8.11
N ASP A 234 -14.01 -12.85 9.25
CA ASP A 234 -13.52 -13.30 10.57
C ASP A 234 -13.71 -14.81 10.78
N THR A 235 -14.65 -15.45 10.08
CA THR A 235 -14.96 -16.88 10.23
C THR A 235 -14.13 -17.82 9.34
N THR A 236 -13.15 -17.32 8.58
CA THR A 236 -12.27 -18.10 7.65
C THR A 236 -12.98 -18.85 6.51
N GLU A 237 -14.28 -18.66 6.32
CA GLU A 237 -15.05 -19.26 5.22
C GLU A 237 -14.92 -18.42 3.94
N ILE A 238 -15.02 -19.08 2.77
CA ILE A 238 -14.98 -18.38 1.47
C ILE A 238 -16.15 -17.38 1.44
N PRO A 239 -15.91 -16.09 1.18
CA PRO A 239 -16.97 -15.10 1.22
C PRO A 239 -18.06 -15.44 0.20
N ASP A 240 -19.30 -15.50 0.68
CA ASP A 240 -20.46 -15.68 -0.19
C ASP A 240 -20.58 -14.49 -1.15
N LEU A 241 -20.56 -14.78 -2.46
CA LEU A 241 -20.79 -13.79 -3.53
C LEU A 241 -22.11 -13.04 -3.37
N GLY A 242 -23.08 -13.57 -2.61
CA GLY A 242 -24.30 -12.88 -2.22
C GLY A 242 -24.03 -11.58 -1.44
N VAL A 243 -23.12 -11.60 -0.46
CA VAL A 243 -22.84 -10.46 0.44
C VAL A 243 -22.26 -9.28 -0.33
N LEU A 244 -21.33 -9.54 -1.26
CA LEU A 244 -20.73 -8.50 -2.11
C LEU A 244 -21.75 -7.84 -3.04
N LYS A 245 -22.73 -8.60 -3.57
CA LYS A 245 -23.79 -8.05 -4.43
C LYS A 245 -24.70 -7.08 -3.68
N PHE A 246 -25.06 -7.42 -2.44
CA PHE A 246 -25.85 -6.52 -1.59
C PHE A 246 -25.05 -5.28 -1.21
N LEU A 247 -23.80 -5.42 -0.78
CA LEU A 247 -22.93 -4.28 -0.46
C LEU A 247 -22.81 -3.33 -1.66
N LYS A 248 -22.53 -3.86 -2.86
CA LYS A 248 -22.45 -3.07 -4.09
C LYS A 248 -23.73 -2.31 -4.42
N LEU A 249 -24.88 -2.95 -4.23
CA LEU A 249 -26.18 -2.32 -4.46
C LEU A 249 -26.42 -1.17 -3.48
N HIS A 250 -26.27 -1.43 -2.18
CA HIS A 250 -26.47 -0.43 -1.15
C HIS A 250 -25.47 0.71 -1.26
N TRP A 251 -24.20 0.40 -1.58
CA TRP A 251 -23.15 1.40 -1.74
C TRP A 251 -23.44 2.35 -2.90
N ARG A 252 -23.85 1.83 -4.06
CA ARG A 252 -24.28 2.66 -5.20
C ARG A 252 -25.53 3.48 -4.88
N ALA A 253 -26.45 2.94 -4.09
CA ALA A 253 -27.64 3.67 -3.68
C ALA A 253 -27.26 4.85 -2.79
N PHE A 254 -26.45 4.60 -1.76
CA PHE A 254 -25.91 5.61 -0.86
C PHE A 254 -25.15 6.71 -1.62
N GLN A 255 -24.23 6.35 -2.52
CA GLN A 255 -23.47 7.31 -3.34
C GLN A 255 -24.38 8.25 -4.14
N ARG A 256 -25.44 7.72 -4.75
CA ARG A 256 -26.38 8.54 -5.54
C ARG A 256 -27.22 9.46 -4.66
N LEU A 257 -27.66 8.96 -3.50
CA LEU A 257 -28.49 9.74 -2.59
C LEU A 257 -27.69 10.84 -1.90
N ILE A 258 -26.48 10.55 -1.39
CA ILE A 258 -25.63 11.58 -0.78
C ILE A 258 -25.25 12.65 -1.79
N THR A 259 -24.93 12.29 -3.03
CA THR A 259 -24.65 13.29 -4.09
C THR A 259 -25.88 14.16 -4.39
N ALA A 260 -27.10 13.64 -4.25
CA ALA A 260 -28.33 14.38 -4.51
C ALA A 260 -28.78 15.24 -3.32
N PHE A 261 -28.49 14.82 -2.09
CA PHE A 261 -29.07 15.39 -0.88
C PHE A 261 -28.09 16.10 0.03
N ALA A 262 -26.76 16.01 -0.18
CA ALA A 262 -25.79 16.48 0.80
C ALA A 262 -25.98 17.95 1.24
N ASP A 263 -26.50 18.82 0.37
CA ASP A 263 -26.84 20.21 0.69
C ASP A 263 -28.11 20.41 1.53
N SER A 264 -28.97 19.41 1.54
CA SER A 264 -30.27 19.39 2.22
C SER A 264 -30.24 18.60 3.54
N LEU A 265 -29.09 18.03 3.92
CA LEU A 265 -28.94 17.26 5.16
C LEU A 265 -28.66 18.20 6.33
N GLU A 266 -29.53 18.16 7.34
CA GLU A 266 -29.33 18.92 8.58
C GLU A 266 -28.61 18.06 9.63
N CYS A 267 -29.04 16.80 9.82
CA CYS A 267 -28.53 15.95 10.89
C CYS A 267 -27.67 14.76 10.38
N GLU A 268 -27.90 14.26 9.17
CA GLU A 268 -27.26 13.03 8.70
C GLU A 268 -25.98 13.24 7.88
N LEU A 269 -25.52 14.47 7.70
CA LEU A 269 -24.29 14.76 6.95
C LEU A 269 -23.06 14.13 7.62
N GLU A 270 -22.86 14.39 8.91
CA GLU A 270 -21.75 13.81 9.69
C GLU A 270 -21.84 12.28 9.72
N SER A 271 -23.05 11.76 9.90
CA SER A 271 -23.32 10.33 9.93
C SER A 271 -22.97 9.66 8.60
N SER A 272 -23.25 10.33 7.48
CA SER A 272 -22.92 9.87 6.13
C SER A 272 -21.42 9.85 5.87
N VAL A 273 -20.67 10.85 6.35
CA VAL A 273 -19.19 10.84 6.27
C VAL A 273 -18.59 9.68 7.08
N LEU A 274 -19.12 9.42 8.28
CA LEU A 274 -18.70 8.29 9.10
C LEU A 274 -18.99 6.94 8.42
N VAL A 275 -20.10 6.82 7.68
CA VAL A 275 -20.40 5.63 6.85
C VAL A 275 -19.33 5.47 5.77
N MET A 276 -18.94 6.54 5.09
CA MET A 276 -17.89 6.49 4.06
C MET A 276 -16.55 5.99 4.63
N VAL A 277 -16.14 6.49 5.80
CA VAL A 277 -14.94 6.00 6.50
C VAL A 277 -15.08 4.53 6.87
N ASN A 278 -16.24 4.12 7.42
CA ASN A 278 -16.49 2.72 7.82
C ASN A 278 -16.46 1.75 6.62
N VAL A 279 -17.07 2.13 5.50
CA VAL A 279 -17.09 1.30 4.27
C VAL A 279 -15.69 1.20 3.69
N THR A 280 -14.97 2.32 3.56
CA THR A 280 -13.58 2.35 3.08
C THR A 280 -12.69 1.45 3.94
N ALA A 281 -12.81 1.55 5.26
CA ALA A 281 -12.10 0.70 6.21
C ALA A 281 -12.46 -0.78 6.06
N SER A 282 -13.74 -1.09 5.86
CA SER A 282 -14.23 -2.47 5.70
C SER A 282 -13.75 -3.09 4.39
N LEU A 283 -13.68 -2.31 3.30
CA LEU A 283 -13.16 -2.75 2.01
C LEU A 283 -11.64 -2.95 2.07
N LEU A 284 -10.90 -2.07 2.75
CA LEU A 284 -9.46 -2.25 2.98
C LEU A 284 -9.18 -3.51 3.81
N TYR A 285 -9.95 -3.74 4.87
CA TYR A 285 -9.87 -4.96 5.66
C TYR A 285 -10.15 -6.20 4.79
N ALA A 286 -11.18 -6.13 3.94
CA ALA A 286 -11.52 -7.21 3.03
C ALA A 286 -10.41 -7.51 2.02
N LEU A 287 -9.82 -6.49 1.38
CA LEU A 287 -8.69 -6.67 0.46
C LEU A 287 -7.49 -7.30 1.17
N ARG A 288 -7.21 -6.89 2.40
CA ARG A 288 -6.09 -7.40 3.20
C ARG A 288 -6.27 -8.85 3.67
N HIS A 289 -7.49 -9.24 4.04
CA HIS A 289 -7.80 -10.55 4.59
C HIS A 289 -8.44 -11.52 3.59
N SER A 290 -8.67 -11.07 2.34
CA SER A 290 -9.20 -11.95 1.31
C SER A 290 -8.19 -13.05 0.97
N LEU A 291 -8.59 -14.32 1.17
CA LEU A 291 -7.90 -15.51 0.66
C LEU A 291 -8.03 -15.64 -0.88
N LEU A 292 -8.51 -14.59 -1.55
CA LEU A 292 -8.82 -14.59 -2.97
C LEU A 292 -7.53 -14.30 -3.77
N PRO A 293 -7.32 -14.96 -4.92
CA PRO A 293 -6.18 -14.65 -5.78
C PRO A 293 -6.25 -13.20 -6.30
N LYS A 294 -5.11 -12.50 -6.33
CA LYS A 294 -4.92 -11.09 -6.76
C LYS A 294 -5.61 -10.66 -8.08
N THR A 295 -5.95 -11.64 -8.92
CA THR A 295 -6.56 -11.45 -10.25
C THR A 295 -8.02 -11.91 -10.31
N SER A 296 -8.64 -12.17 -9.16
CA SER A 296 -10.01 -12.65 -9.09
C SER A 296 -11.00 -11.51 -9.31
N LYS A 297 -12.08 -11.79 -10.05
CA LYS A 297 -13.18 -10.84 -10.28
C LYS A 297 -13.74 -10.20 -9.00
N PRO A 298 -13.93 -10.93 -7.88
CA PRO A 298 -14.43 -10.33 -6.63
C PRO A 298 -13.46 -9.36 -5.96
N GLU A 299 -12.15 -9.59 -6.07
CA GLU A 299 -11.14 -8.66 -5.54
C GLU A 299 -11.09 -7.37 -6.35
N GLN A 300 -11.17 -7.46 -7.69
CA GLN A 300 -11.29 -6.27 -8.53
C GLN A 300 -12.58 -5.51 -8.20
N GLU A 301 -13.70 -6.20 -7.99
CA GLU A 301 -14.94 -5.54 -7.57
C GLU A 301 -14.83 -4.84 -6.21
N LEU A 302 -14.02 -5.35 -5.27
CA LEU A 302 -13.72 -4.67 -4.01
C LEU A 302 -12.88 -3.41 -4.22
N ARG A 303 -11.85 -3.46 -5.07
CA ARG A 303 -11.04 -2.30 -5.45
C ARG A 303 -11.90 -1.23 -6.13
N ASP A 304 -12.72 -1.61 -7.11
CA ASP A 304 -13.63 -0.68 -7.81
C ASP A 304 -14.58 0.02 -6.83
N MET A 305 -15.08 -0.68 -5.80
CA MET A 305 -15.95 -0.07 -4.78
C MET A 305 -15.21 0.88 -3.85
N LEU A 306 -13.94 0.60 -3.55
CA LEU A 306 -13.06 1.44 -2.75
C LEU A 306 -12.74 2.74 -3.51
N GLU A 307 -12.32 2.63 -4.77
CA GLU A 307 -12.09 3.76 -5.67
C GLU A 307 -13.34 4.63 -5.82
N GLN A 308 -14.51 4.04 -6.06
CA GLN A 308 -15.78 4.78 -6.12
C GLN A 308 -16.09 5.54 -4.81
N GLY A 309 -15.61 5.07 -3.66
CA GLY A 309 -15.74 5.76 -2.38
C GLY A 309 -14.85 6.99 -2.27
N LEU A 310 -13.61 6.89 -2.75
CA LEU A 310 -12.67 7.99 -2.78
C LEU A 310 -13.12 9.05 -3.80
N GLU A 311 -13.53 8.64 -5.00
CA GLU A 311 -14.11 9.54 -6.01
C GLU A 311 -15.35 10.28 -5.51
N LEU A 312 -16.21 9.62 -4.72
CA LEU A 312 -17.36 10.28 -4.09
C LEU A 312 -16.88 11.39 -3.14
N THR A 313 -15.84 11.10 -2.35
CA THR A 313 -15.27 12.06 -1.40
C THR A 313 -14.73 13.29 -2.11
N GLU A 314 -14.01 13.09 -3.22
CA GLU A 314 -13.50 14.17 -4.08
C GLU A 314 -14.64 15.00 -4.68
N LYS A 315 -15.73 14.37 -5.12
CA LYS A 315 -16.92 15.08 -5.63
C LYS A 315 -17.56 15.96 -4.58
N LEU A 316 -17.64 15.49 -3.33
CA LEU A 316 -18.15 16.30 -2.21
C LEU A 316 -17.22 17.50 -1.97
N ALA A 317 -15.91 17.31 -2.00
CA ALA A 317 -14.94 18.39 -1.82
C ALA A 317 -14.95 19.42 -2.97
N GLY A 318 -15.02 18.97 -4.23
CA GLY A 318 -14.85 19.80 -5.44
C GLY A 318 -16.08 20.57 -5.93
N GLY A 319 -17.25 20.42 -5.30
CA GLY A 319 -18.46 21.17 -5.69
C GLY A 319 -19.80 20.47 -5.44
N GLY A 320 -19.81 19.28 -4.86
CA GLY A 320 -21.04 18.53 -4.55
C GLY A 320 -21.79 18.98 -3.30
N VAL A 321 -21.25 19.96 -2.56
CA VAL A 321 -21.86 20.55 -1.36
C VAL A 321 -21.57 22.04 -1.24
N ASN A 322 -22.41 22.77 -0.52
CA ASN A 322 -22.26 24.17 -0.15
C ASN A 322 -21.12 24.38 0.86
N ASP A 323 -20.65 25.62 1.00
CA ASP A 323 -19.47 25.94 1.80
C ASP A 323 -19.64 25.59 3.30
N LEU A 324 -20.86 25.69 3.83
CA LEU A 324 -21.17 25.34 5.23
C LEU A 324 -21.02 23.82 5.47
N ALA A 325 -21.59 23.01 4.59
CA ALA A 325 -21.48 21.56 4.61
C ALA A 325 -20.03 21.11 4.40
N LYS A 326 -19.30 21.73 3.47
CA LYS A 326 -17.86 21.49 3.29
C LYS A 326 -17.06 21.77 4.56
N GLN A 327 -17.32 22.89 5.23
CA GLN A 327 -16.64 23.23 6.49
C GLN A 327 -16.95 22.24 7.61
N SER A 328 -18.21 21.77 7.70
CA SER A 328 -18.62 20.74 8.66
C SER A 328 -17.89 19.40 8.41
N ILE A 329 -17.87 18.93 7.15
CA ILE A 329 -17.15 17.69 6.76
C ILE A 329 -15.65 17.83 7.05
N CYS A 330 -15.05 18.97 6.70
CA CYS A 330 -13.63 19.25 6.96
C CYS A 330 -13.34 19.19 8.47
N THR A 331 -14.16 19.83 9.29
CA THR A 331 -14.00 19.83 10.74
C THR A 331 -14.08 18.42 11.30
N LEU A 332 -15.05 17.62 10.84
CA LEU A 332 -15.23 16.22 11.25
C LEU A 332 -14.02 15.35 10.88
N LEU A 333 -13.52 15.45 9.64
CA LEU A 333 -12.43 14.61 9.15
C LEU A 333 -11.08 14.94 9.80
N TRP A 334 -10.85 16.18 10.25
CA TRP A 334 -9.62 16.56 10.94
C TRP A 334 -9.58 16.16 12.43
N HIS A 335 -10.64 15.54 12.97
CA HIS A 335 -10.62 15.00 14.33
C HIS A 335 -9.48 13.96 14.54
N PRO A 336 -9.01 13.78 15.79
CA PRO A 336 -8.02 12.78 16.12
C PRO A 336 -8.42 11.38 15.65
N ALA A 337 -7.48 10.64 15.04
CA ALA A 337 -7.72 9.28 14.55
C ALA A 337 -8.28 8.34 15.63
N SER A 338 -7.92 8.52 16.90
CA SER A 338 -8.47 7.74 18.02
C SER A 338 -9.96 7.98 18.24
N GLU A 339 -10.45 9.20 18.01
CA GLU A 339 -11.87 9.52 18.11
C GLU A 339 -12.63 8.98 16.90
N MET A 340 -12.04 9.08 15.70
CA MET A 340 -12.61 8.52 14.49
C MET A 340 -12.74 7.00 14.58
N VAL A 341 -11.69 6.31 15.08
CA VAL A 341 -11.74 4.87 15.36
C VAL A 341 -12.85 4.54 16.34
N ARG A 342 -12.98 5.30 17.44
CA ARG A 342 -14.06 5.10 18.41
C ARG A 342 -15.45 5.27 17.78
N ALA A 343 -15.66 6.33 16.99
CA ALA A 343 -16.93 6.63 16.36
C ALA A 343 -17.33 5.57 15.31
N VAL A 344 -16.38 5.16 14.46
CA VAL A 344 -16.61 4.14 13.43
C VAL A 344 -16.79 2.75 14.06
N LYS A 345 -16.05 2.41 15.11
CA LYS A 345 -16.17 1.12 15.80
C LYS A 345 -17.55 0.92 16.42
N GLN A 346 -18.20 1.99 16.90
CA GLN A 346 -19.59 1.92 17.40
C GLN A 346 -20.62 1.54 16.32
N ARG A 347 -20.27 1.72 15.04
CA ARG A 347 -21.10 1.38 13.87
C ARG A 347 -20.80 0.00 13.30
N GLN A 348 -19.78 -0.69 13.83
CA GLN A 348 -19.42 -2.04 13.44
C GLN A 348 -20.05 -3.09 14.39
N PRO A 349 -20.22 -4.35 13.94
CA PRO A 349 -20.71 -5.42 14.80
C PRO A 349 -19.89 -5.59 16.09
N ALA A 350 -20.57 -5.61 17.24
CA ALA A 350 -19.93 -5.68 18.57
C ALA A 350 -19.04 -6.92 18.81
N GLU A 351 -19.24 -7.98 18.03
CA GLU A 351 -18.50 -9.25 18.12
C GLU A 351 -17.08 -9.17 17.53
N ILE A 352 -16.80 -8.14 16.71
CA ILE A 352 -15.51 -7.97 16.04
C ILE A 352 -14.58 -7.19 16.97
N THR A 353 -13.64 -7.90 17.61
CA THR A 353 -12.65 -7.31 18.54
C THR A 353 -11.23 -7.27 17.96
N ASN A 354 -11.08 -7.56 16.67
CA ASN A 354 -9.79 -7.69 16.02
C ASN A 354 -9.06 -6.33 15.89
N VAL A 355 -7.81 -6.28 16.36
CA VAL A 355 -6.91 -5.12 16.28
C VAL A 355 -6.66 -4.70 14.82
N ASP A 356 -6.76 -5.62 13.87
CA ASP A 356 -6.57 -5.33 12.44
C ASP A 356 -7.72 -4.51 11.83
N VAL A 357 -8.90 -4.53 12.44
CA VAL A 357 -10.04 -3.69 12.03
C VAL A 357 -9.82 -2.25 12.46
N GLU A 358 -9.29 -2.01 13.67
CA GLU A 358 -8.96 -0.65 14.13
C GLU A 358 -7.91 0.01 13.22
N LYS A 359 -6.89 -0.75 12.80
CA LYS A 359 -5.89 -0.28 11.84
C LYS A 359 -6.51 0.03 10.47
N SER A 360 -7.43 -0.82 10.00
CA SER A 360 -8.13 -0.59 8.74
C SER A 360 -9.02 0.66 8.80
N ILE A 361 -9.59 0.98 9.96
CA ILE A 361 -10.31 2.24 10.19
C ILE A 361 -9.36 3.43 10.13
N GLN A 362 -8.17 3.35 10.75
CA GLN A 362 -7.18 4.42 10.68
C GLN A 362 -6.75 4.69 9.23
N TRP A 363 -6.50 3.63 8.44
CA TRP A 363 -6.19 3.77 7.01
C TRP A 363 -7.37 4.30 6.20
N GLY A 364 -8.59 3.81 6.44
CA GLY A 364 -9.79 4.31 5.75
C GLY A 364 -10.06 5.79 6.03
N HIS A 365 -9.86 6.22 7.29
CA HIS A 365 -9.94 7.62 7.68
C HIS A 365 -8.89 8.47 6.96
N LEU A 366 -7.62 8.01 6.93
CA LEU A 366 -6.55 8.72 6.23
C LEU A 366 -6.86 8.90 4.74
N LEU A 367 -7.33 7.86 4.04
CA LEU A 367 -7.65 7.95 2.61
C LEU A 367 -8.80 8.92 2.35
N VAL A 368 -9.90 8.82 3.10
CA VAL A 368 -11.05 9.74 2.96
C VAL A 368 -10.64 11.19 3.28
N LEU A 369 -9.85 11.40 4.34
CA LEU A 369 -9.33 12.72 4.68
C LEU A 369 -8.46 13.30 3.55
N THR A 370 -7.58 12.49 2.97
CA THR A 370 -6.65 12.91 1.90
C THR A 370 -7.42 13.26 0.62
N ALA A 371 -8.37 12.40 0.22
CA ALA A 371 -9.23 12.64 -0.94
C ALA A 371 -10.08 13.91 -0.78
N PHE A 372 -10.61 14.15 0.42
CA PHE A 372 -11.36 15.38 0.70
C PHE A 372 -10.47 16.64 0.66
N ALA A 373 -9.30 16.57 1.29
CA ALA A 373 -8.40 17.72 1.39
C ALA A 373 -7.83 18.13 0.01
N GLY A 374 -7.57 17.17 -0.89
CA GLY A 374 -7.02 17.44 -2.23
C GLY A 374 -7.89 18.34 -3.10
N PHE A 375 -9.21 18.21 -2.99
CA PHE A 375 -10.19 18.92 -3.83
C PHE A 375 -10.94 20.05 -3.11
N GLY A 376 -10.72 20.23 -1.80
CA GLY A 376 -11.41 21.25 -1.00
C GLY A 376 -11.04 22.70 -1.32
N GLY A 377 -9.94 22.94 -2.06
CA GLY A 377 -9.39 24.27 -2.32
C GLY A 377 -9.82 24.95 -3.64
N GLY A 378 -10.75 24.38 -4.41
CA GLY A 378 -11.15 24.90 -5.73
C GLY A 378 -12.13 26.07 -5.68
N SER A 379 -11.63 27.29 -5.90
CA SER A 379 -12.33 28.54 -6.25
C SER A 379 -13.76 28.72 -5.68
N SER A 380 -13.85 29.30 -4.48
CA SER A 380 -15.09 29.95 -4.04
C SER A 380 -15.38 31.16 -4.95
N SER A 381 -16.57 31.18 -5.55
CA SER A 381 -17.02 32.28 -6.40
C SER A 381 -17.62 33.46 -5.63
N SER A 382 -17.37 33.55 -4.32
CA SER A 382 -17.74 34.74 -3.55
C SER A 382 -16.78 34.97 -2.37
N ALA A 383 -16.16 36.15 -2.38
CA ALA A 383 -15.36 36.78 -1.33
C ALA A 383 -13.90 36.28 -1.12
N GLU A 384 -12.98 37.01 -1.76
CA GLU A 384 -11.66 37.45 -1.25
C GLU A 384 -10.96 36.59 -0.18
N VAL A 385 -10.23 35.54 -0.58
CA VAL A 385 -8.77 35.29 -0.34
C VAL A 385 -8.44 33.98 -1.09
N PRO A 386 -7.50 33.95 -2.05
CA PRO A 386 -7.08 32.70 -2.70
C PRO A 386 -6.54 31.72 -1.65
N TYR A 387 -6.93 30.45 -1.74
CA TYR A 387 -6.42 29.38 -0.88
C TYR A 387 -4.90 29.26 -1.06
N ASP A 388 -4.15 29.80 -0.11
CA ASP A 388 -2.70 30.01 -0.21
C ASP A 388 -1.93 28.68 -0.13
N ASP A 389 -0.87 28.52 -0.93
CA ASP A 389 0.01 27.36 -0.93
C ASP A 389 0.62 27.11 0.46
N SER A 390 0.73 28.16 1.28
CA SER A 390 1.17 28.05 2.67
C SER A 390 0.21 27.22 3.55
N VAL A 391 -1.10 27.26 3.27
CA VAL A 391 -2.11 26.45 3.97
C VAL A 391 -2.04 25.02 3.49
N ARG A 392 -1.95 24.80 2.17
CA ARG A 392 -1.73 23.47 1.57
C ARG A 392 -0.49 22.79 2.13
N ALA A 393 0.61 23.53 2.29
CA ALA A 393 1.86 23.05 2.89
C ALA A 393 1.68 22.52 4.31
N VAL A 394 0.85 23.17 5.12
CA VAL A 394 0.53 22.73 6.49
C VAL A 394 -0.31 21.46 6.45
N GLU A 395 -1.33 21.39 5.60
CA GLU A 395 -2.17 20.20 5.44
C GLU A 395 -1.37 18.98 5.00
N VAL A 396 -0.50 19.12 3.99
CA VAL A 396 0.43 18.07 3.56
C VAL A 396 1.25 17.56 4.75
N SER A 397 1.80 18.46 5.56
CA SER A 397 2.60 18.08 6.73
C SER A 397 1.76 17.32 7.77
N GLN A 398 0.49 17.67 7.95
CA GLN A 398 -0.43 16.96 8.83
C GLN A 398 -0.83 15.58 8.27
N LEU A 399 -1.05 15.46 6.96
CA LEU A 399 -1.36 14.20 6.28
C LEU A 399 -0.18 13.22 6.39
N PHE A 400 1.06 13.69 6.19
CA PHE A 400 2.26 12.88 6.45
C PHE A 400 2.35 12.44 7.92
N ALA A 401 1.99 13.29 8.87
CA ALA A 401 1.92 12.94 10.30
C ALA A 401 0.90 11.83 10.57
N ARG A 402 -0.28 11.90 9.96
CA ARG A 402 -1.31 10.85 10.06
C ARG A 402 -0.88 9.56 9.39
N TYR A 403 -0.28 9.62 8.20
CA TYR A 403 0.31 8.45 7.53
C TYR A 403 1.30 7.73 8.44
N ARG A 404 2.19 8.48 9.10
CA ARG A 404 3.14 7.93 10.06
C ARG A 404 2.46 7.22 11.22
N GLU A 405 1.42 7.82 11.81
CA GLU A 405 0.64 7.19 12.88
C GLU A 405 0.06 5.84 12.43
N CYS A 406 -0.52 5.78 11.23
CA CYS A 406 -1.06 4.56 10.63
C CYS A 406 0.02 3.51 10.33
N ALA A 407 1.12 3.92 9.71
CA ALA A 407 2.18 3.01 9.29
C ALA A 407 2.96 2.42 10.48
N LEU A 408 3.16 3.20 11.55
CA LEU A 408 3.81 2.71 12.78
C LEU A 408 2.88 1.81 13.62
N SER A 409 1.56 2.04 13.59
CA SER A 409 0.59 1.16 14.27
C SER A 409 0.42 -0.19 13.55
N ASP A 410 0.67 -0.24 12.24
CA ASP A 410 0.49 -1.41 11.37
C ASP A 410 1.77 -2.26 11.17
N ALA A 411 2.47 -2.58 12.26
CA ALA A 411 3.80 -3.22 12.23
C ALA A 411 3.86 -4.66 11.65
N VAL A 412 2.72 -5.33 11.47
CA VAL A 412 2.65 -6.77 11.08
C VAL A 412 2.33 -6.95 9.59
N SER A 413 1.96 -5.87 8.90
CA SER A 413 1.14 -5.96 7.70
C SER A 413 1.19 -4.63 6.98
N ARG A 414 2.31 -4.32 6.33
CA ARG A 414 2.41 -3.14 5.46
C ARG A 414 1.33 -3.25 4.39
N SER A 415 0.20 -2.55 4.57
CA SER A 415 -0.88 -2.49 3.58
C SER A 415 -0.35 -1.75 2.36
N LEU A 416 0.26 -2.51 1.44
CA LEU A 416 0.84 -2.00 0.20
C LEU A 416 -0.23 -1.23 -0.61
N GLU A 417 -1.46 -1.74 -0.59
CA GLU A 417 -2.60 -1.12 -1.27
C GLU A 417 -2.96 0.24 -0.68
N ALA A 418 -3.11 0.33 0.66
CA ALA A 418 -3.47 1.59 1.30
C ALA A 418 -2.37 2.65 1.16
N THR A 419 -1.10 2.22 1.21
CA THR A 419 0.05 3.13 0.98
C THR A 419 0.06 3.63 -0.46
N LYS A 420 -0.22 2.76 -1.44
CA LYS A 420 -0.31 3.15 -2.84
C LYS A 420 -1.43 4.15 -3.09
N LEU A 421 -2.66 3.84 -2.67
CA LEU A 421 -3.81 4.76 -2.79
C LEU A 421 -3.55 6.10 -2.11
N PHE A 422 -2.94 6.09 -0.92
CA PHE A 422 -2.56 7.33 -0.25
C PHE A 422 -1.55 8.14 -1.07
N THR A 423 -0.56 7.47 -1.67
CA THR A 423 0.45 8.13 -2.52
C THR A 423 -0.21 8.75 -3.76
N ASP A 424 -1.12 8.01 -4.41
CA ASP A 424 -1.87 8.49 -5.58
C ASP A 424 -2.71 9.74 -5.23
N LEU A 425 -3.44 9.71 -4.12
CA LEU A 425 -4.20 10.87 -3.62
C LEU A 425 -3.30 12.07 -3.25
N MET A 426 -2.12 11.82 -2.70
CA MET A 426 -1.15 12.89 -2.39
C MET A 426 -0.60 13.53 -3.68
N LEU A 427 -0.36 12.75 -4.73
CA LEU A 427 0.08 13.28 -6.03
C LEU A 427 -1.02 14.16 -6.65
N GLU A 428 -2.28 13.74 -6.58
CA GLU A 428 -3.41 14.57 -6.99
C GLU A 428 -3.54 15.84 -6.15
N PHE A 429 -3.35 15.76 -4.84
CA PHE A 429 -3.31 16.92 -3.95
C PHE A 429 -2.25 17.94 -4.40
N PHE A 430 -1.08 17.47 -4.83
CA PHE A 430 0.01 18.35 -5.28
C PHE A 430 -0.29 19.11 -6.57
N LEU A 431 -1.20 18.62 -7.42
CA LEU A 431 -1.66 19.35 -8.60
C LEU A 431 -2.37 20.66 -8.25
N GLY A 432 -2.85 20.79 -6.99
CA GLY A 432 -3.49 22.00 -6.50
C GLY A 432 -2.53 23.12 -6.06
N PHE A 433 -1.22 22.91 -6.07
CA PHE A 433 -0.25 23.97 -5.75
C PHE A 433 -0.02 24.90 -6.94
N ASP A 434 -0.16 26.21 -6.73
CA ASP A 434 0.12 27.22 -7.76
C ASP A 434 1.62 27.50 -7.89
N SER A 435 2.34 27.47 -6.76
CA SER A 435 3.79 27.67 -6.65
C SER A 435 4.52 26.35 -6.55
N VAL A 436 5.22 25.99 -7.62
CA VAL A 436 6.13 24.84 -7.64
C VAL A 436 7.25 24.98 -6.59
N VAL A 437 7.66 26.21 -6.28
CA VAL A 437 8.70 26.48 -5.27
C VAL A 437 8.19 26.09 -3.88
N GLU A 438 6.94 26.41 -3.54
CA GLU A 438 6.37 26.02 -2.24
C GLU A 438 6.22 24.51 -2.14
N LEU A 439 5.77 23.84 -3.21
CA LEU A 439 5.72 22.38 -3.26
C LEU A 439 7.11 21.75 -3.03
N GLN A 440 8.15 22.24 -3.74
CA GLN A 440 9.53 21.80 -3.55
C GLN A 440 10.01 22.00 -2.11
N LEU A 441 9.70 23.14 -1.48
CA LEU A 441 10.07 23.42 -0.09
C LEU A 441 9.37 22.48 0.89
N VAL A 442 8.10 22.16 0.67
CA VAL A 442 7.35 21.20 1.50
C VAL A 442 7.94 19.81 1.38
N LEU A 443 8.20 19.34 0.15
CA LEU A 443 8.79 18.02 -0.08
C LEU A 443 10.20 17.92 0.52
N LEU A 444 11.02 18.96 0.40
CA LEU A 444 12.32 19.04 1.07
C LEU A 444 12.20 18.94 2.59
N LYS A 445 11.25 19.64 3.21
CA LYS A 445 11.00 19.51 4.66
C LYS A 445 10.63 18.09 5.06
N GLN A 446 9.79 17.40 4.28
CA GLN A 446 9.39 16.01 4.55
C GLN A 446 10.53 15.01 4.30
N THR A 447 11.37 15.25 3.30
CA THR A 447 12.57 14.44 3.00
C THR A 447 13.55 14.45 4.16
N LEU A 448 13.70 15.61 4.81
CA LEU A 448 14.61 15.81 5.92
C LEU A 448 13.99 15.47 7.29
N TYR A 449 12.80 14.88 7.30
CA TYR A 449 12.13 14.50 8.54
C TYR A 449 12.90 13.35 9.23
N PRO A 450 13.05 13.37 10.57
CA PRO A 450 13.86 12.37 11.29
C PRO A 450 13.27 10.96 11.31
N ASP A 451 11.98 10.80 11.05
CA ASP A 451 11.31 9.50 11.01
C ASP A 451 11.47 8.84 9.63
N TRP A 452 11.96 7.60 9.62
CA TRP A 452 12.22 6.85 8.39
C TRP A 452 10.94 6.56 7.58
N THR A 453 9.78 6.44 8.23
CA THR A 453 8.53 6.07 7.57
C THR A 453 8.02 7.18 6.68
N GLN A 454 8.02 8.41 7.20
CA GLN A 454 7.66 9.60 6.42
C GLN A 454 8.69 9.89 5.33
N ARG A 455 9.97 9.68 5.65
CA ARG A 455 11.05 9.87 4.69
C ARG A 455 10.92 8.94 3.50
N THR A 456 10.71 7.64 3.73
CA THR A 456 10.55 6.66 2.65
C THR A 456 9.35 6.99 1.77
N LEU A 457 8.20 7.34 2.35
CA LEU A 457 7.05 7.81 1.57
C LEU A 457 7.40 9.05 0.72
N CYS A 458 8.10 10.03 1.29
CA CYS A 458 8.51 11.23 0.56
C CYS A 458 9.47 10.89 -0.59
N TRP A 459 10.36 9.90 -0.42
CA TRP A 459 11.26 9.44 -1.48
C TRP A 459 10.49 8.75 -2.62
N GLU A 460 9.46 7.97 -2.31
CA GLU A 460 8.57 7.40 -3.32
C GLU A 460 7.86 8.52 -4.09
N ILE A 461 7.34 9.55 -3.40
CA ILE A 461 6.73 10.72 -4.03
C ILE A 461 7.74 11.45 -4.94
N TRP A 462 8.99 11.65 -4.50
CA TRP A 462 10.03 12.23 -5.35
C TRP A 462 10.30 11.39 -6.60
N ARG A 463 10.30 10.06 -6.48
CA ARG A 463 10.41 9.17 -7.65
C ARG A 463 9.25 9.39 -8.61
N GLU A 464 8.01 9.38 -8.11
CA GLU A 464 6.83 9.58 -8.96
C GLU A 464 6.84 10.95 -9.65
N LEU A 465 7.26 12.01 -8.95
CA LEU A 465 7.34 13.36 -9.50
C LEU A 465 8.46 13.52 -10.53
N LEU A 466 9.69 13.12 -10.20
CA LEU A 466 10.86 13.32 -11.07
C LEU A 466 10.89 12.35 -12.26
N CYS A 467 10.42 11.12 -12.09
CA CYS A 467 10.56 10.08 -13.11
C CYS A 467 9.34 9.97 -14.03
N PHE A 468 8.13 10.30 -13.54
CA PHE A 468 6.88 9.98 -14.24
C PHE A 468 5.89 11.14 -14.38
N SER A 469 5.83 12.07 -13.42
CA SER A 469 4.73 13.05 -13.37
C SER A 469 5.10 14.44 -13.91
N TRP A 470 6.27 14.98 -13.55
CA TRP A 470 6.70 16.29 -14.04
C TRP A 470 7.23 16.21 -15.46
N ASP A 471 7.06 17.30 -16.21
CA ASP A 471 7.73 17.43 -17.48
C ASP A 471 9.26 17.44 -17.30
N GLU A 472 9.99 17.05 -18.35
CA GLU A 472 11.44 16.92 -18.31
C GLU A 472 12.15 18.21 -17.92
N THR A 473 11.58 19.38 -18.25
CA THR A 473 12.19 20.68 -17.95
C THR A 473 12.11 21.01 -16.47
N LEU A 474 10.94 20.80 -15.85
CA LEU A 474 10.73 21.03 -14.44
C LEU A 474 11.45 19.98 -13.60
N ALA A 475 11.41 18.71 -14.01
CA ALA A 475 12.15 17.65 -13.34
C ALA A 475 13.66 17.91 -13.41
N GLY A 476 14.18 18.35 -14.55
CA GLY A 476 15.58 18.74 -14.72
C GLY A 476 15.99 19.92 -13.85
N GLN A 477 15.19 20.99 -13.81
CA GLN A 477 15.42 22.15 -12.93
C GLN A 477 15.39 21.75 -11.46
N THR A 478 14.46 20.88 -11.07
CA THR A 478 14.33 20.44 -9.68
C THR A 478 15.47 19.51 -9.27
N LEU A 479 15.90 18.60 -10.14
CA LEU A 479 17.08 17.77 -9.91
C LEU A 479 18.34 18.63 -9.78
N GLN A 480 18.51 19.64 -10.62
CA GLN A 480 19.61 20.59 -10.52
C GLN A 480 19.54 21.39 -9.20
N LEU A 481 18.36 21.84 -8.78
CA LEU A 481 18.16 22.49 -7.48
C LEU A 481 18.59 21.58 -6.32
N LEU A 482 18.20 20.30 -6.33
CA LEU A 482 18.61 19.34 -5.29
C LEU A 482 20.13 19.21 -5.23
N LEU A 483 20.79 19.12 -6.39
CA LEU A 483 22.25 19.08 -6.50
C LEU A 483 22.88 20.39 -5.99
N ASP A 484 22.35 21.55 -6.37
CA ASP A 484 22.85 22.87 -5.97
C ASP A 484 22.75 23.07 -4.45
N ILE A 485 21.68 22.61 -3.81
CA ILE A 485 21.54 22.63 -2.34
C ILE A 485 22.71 21.89 -1.68
N THR A 486 23.14 20.76 -2.23
CA THR A 486 24.26 19.99 -1.65
C THR A 486 25.61 20.70 -1.82
N GLN A 487 25.72 21.55 -2.85
CA GLN A 487 26.93 22.27 -3.25
C GLN A 487 27.00 23.71 -2.67
N TRP A 488 25.97 24.14 -1.93
CA TRP A 488 25.85 25.51 -1.43
C TRP A 488 27.04 25.93 -0.56
N ASP A 489 27.70 27.02 -0.96
CA ASP A 489 28.88 27.60 -0.32
C ASP A 489 28.72 29.13 -0.30
N ASP A 490 28.14 29.68 0.76
CA ASP A 490 28.03 31.13 0.93
C ASP A 490 29.11 31.63 1.90
N ASP A 491 30.06 32.39 1.34
CA ASP A 491 31.12 33.11 2.05
C ASP A 491 30.64 34.42 2.67
N SER A 492 29.38 34.81 2.41
CA SER A 492 28.74 35.90 3.14
C SER A 492 28.50 35.45 4.59
N GLY A 493 28.94 36.23 5.58
CA GLY A 493 28.87 35.90 7.01
C GLY A 493 27.46 35.68 7.60
N ALA A 494 26.44 35.50 6.76
CA ALA A 494 25.08 35.08 7.07
C ALA A 494 24.84 33.60 6.72
N SER A 495 25.86 32.75 6.92
CA SER A 495 25.86 31.34 6.47
C SER A 495 24.63 30.57 6.97
N PHE A 496 23.71 30.24 6.06
CA PHE A 496 22.78 29.14 6.26
C PHE A 496 23.60 27.85 6.30
N VAL A 497 23.96 27.41 7.51
CA VAL A 497 24.61 26.12 7.69
C VAL A 497 23.53 25.06 7.54
N LEU A 498 23.52 24.34 6.41
CA LEU A 498 22.75 23.11 6.30
C LEU A 498 23.12 22.22 7.47
N ALA A 499 22.12 21.72 8.19
CA ALA A 499 22.34 20.80 9.29
C ALA A 499 23.19 19.60 8.81
N SER A 500 24.06 19.08 9.68
CA SER A 500 24.89 17.95 9.33
C SER A 500 24.04 16.76 8.88
N GLY A 501 24.35 16.20 7.70
CA GLY A 501 23.63 15.06 7.12
C GLY A 501 22.61 15.41 6.03
N VAL A 502 22.13 16.65 5.94
CA VAL A 502 21.12 17.04 4.92
C VAL A 502 21.59 16.76 3.49
N GLY A 503 22.84 17.11 3.17
CA GLY A 503 23.41 16.83 1.85
C GLY A 503 23.54 15.34 1.54
N ASP A 504 23.82 14.50 2.56
CA ASP A 504 23.92 13.04 2.37
C ASP A 504 22.54 12.43 2.09
N GLU A 505 21.50 12.88 2.80
CA GLU A 505 20.11 12.44 2.57
C GLU A 505 19.63 12.81 1.17
N ILE A 506 19.95 14.01 0.67
CA ILE A 506 19.60 14.44 -0.69
C ILE A 506 20.32 13.58 -1.74
N LEU A 507 21.63 13.35 -1.57
CA LEU A 507 22.39 12.50 -2.51
C LEU A 507 21.94 11.04 -2.46
N GLN A 508 21.52 10.55 -1.29
CA GLN A 508 20.92 9.23 -1.13
C GLN A 508 19.56 9.13 -1.82
N LEU A 509 18.73 10.18 -1.75
CA LEU A 509 17.48 10.29 -2.52
C LEU A 509 17.75 10.25 -4.03
N ILE A 510 18.73 11.02 -4.51
CA ILE A 510 19.10 11.04 -5.94
C ILE A 510 19.53 9.64 -6.40
N ALA A 511 20.37 8.96 -5.62
CA ALA A 511 20.77 7.59 -5.93
C ALA A 511 19.59 6.59 -5.87
N PHE A 512 18.64 6.80 -4.96
CA PHE A 512 17.43 5.98 -4.86
C PHE A 512 16.56 6.09 -6.13
N VAL A 513 16.35 7.30 -6.66
CA VAL A 513 15.52 7.51 -7.86
C VAL A 513 16.27 7.24 -9.17
N TYR A 514 17.60 7.17 -9.15
CA TYR A 514 18.44 7.14 -10.36
C TYR A 514 18.06 6.04 -11.35
N ALA A 515 17.68 4.85 -10.89
CA ALA A 515 17.32 3.72 -11.74
C ALA A 515 16.16 4.07 -12.71
N ASP A 516 15.17 4.79 -12.19
CA ASP A 516 13.92 5.10 -12.86
C ASP A 516 13.95 6.45 -13.58
N LEU A 517 15.02 7.25 -13.42
CA LEU A 517 15.15 8.54 -14.09
C LEU A 517 15.17 8.37 -15.63
N PRO A 518 14.45 9.22 -16.38
CA PRO A 518 14.65 9.38 -17.82
C PRO A 518 16.11 9.67 -18.17
N VAL A 519 16.55 9.23 -19.37
CA VAL A 519 17.94 9.35 -19.83
C VAL A 519 18.47 10.79 -19.72
N LEU A 520 17.66 11.78 -20.11
CA LEU A 520 18.04 13.20 -20.04
C LEU A 520 18.30 13.69 -18.60
N LEU A 521 17.62 13.11 -17.60
CA LEU A 521 17.87 13.43 -16.19
C LEU A 521 19.06 12.65 -15.63
N LYS A 522 19.30 11.43 -16.13
CA LYS A 522 20.54 10.71 -15.87
C LYS A 522 21.74 11.48 -16.44
N ASP A 523 21.59 12.14 -17.59
CA ASP A 523 22.63 12.99 -18.18
C ASP A 523 23.03 14.14 -17.22
N VAL A 524 22.07 14.77 -16.52
CA VAL A 524 22.37 15.78 -15.49
C VAL A 524 23.26 15.23 -14.37
N CYS A 525 22.98 14.00 -13.91
CA CYS A 525 23.83 13.32 -12.92
C CYS A 525 25.21 12.97 -13.51
N MET A 526 25.25 12.47 -14.74
CA MET A 526 26.47 12.12 -15.46
C MET A 526 27.35 13.35 -15.71
N ASP A 527 26.78 14.51 -15.98
CA ASP A 527 27.51 15.77 -16.15
C ASP A 527 28.21 16.19 -14.87
N GLN A 528 27.55 16.04 -13.70
CA GLN A 528 28.18 16.32 -12.41
C GLN A 528 29.35 15.37 -12.13
N VAL A 529 29.18 14.07 -12.43
CA VAL A 529 30.24 13.05 -12.30
C VAL A 529 31.39 13.32 -13.27
N THR A 530 31.08 13.67 -14.51
CA THR A 530 32.06 13.95 -15.56
C THR A 530 32.89 15.18 -15.21
N ALA A 531 32.23 16.24 -14.71
CA ALA A 531 32.90 17.46 -14.28
C ALA A 531 33.92 17.21 -13.16
N ILE A 532 33.60 16.39 -12.16
CA ILE A 532 34.55 16.10 -11.07
C ILE A 532 35.73 15.25 -11.53
N ILE A 533 35.49 14.29 -12.44
CA ILE A 533 36.57 13.49 -13.03
C ILE A 533 37.51 14.39 -13.84
N ASP A 534 36.97 15.27 -14.70
CA ASP A 534 37.78 16.18 -15.50
C ASP A 534 38.61 17.15 -14.63
N VAL A 535 38.02 17.71 -13.57
CA VAL A 535 38.73 18.60 -12.63
C VAL A 535 39.87 17.87 -11.92
N ILE A 536 39.59 16.73 -11.29
CA ILE A 536 40.60 15.98 -10.52
C ILE A 536 41.70 15.42 -11.44
N SER A 537 41.35 14.89 -12.61
CA SER A 537 42.32 14.30 -13.53
C SER A 537 43.20 15.35 -14.22
N SER A 538 42.68 16.54 -14.50
CA SER A 538 43.46 17.62 -15.14
C SER A 538 44.37 18.38 -14.18
N GLU A 539 43.90 18.66 -12.96
CA GLU A 539 44.67 19.37 -11.92
C GLU A 539 45.57 18.42 -11.10
N GLY A 540 45.28 17.12 -11.10
CA GLY A 540 46.03 16.11 -10.37
C GLY A 540 45.95 16.28 -8.85
N PRO A 541 46.97 15.86 -8.08
CA PRO A 541 46.99 15.99 -6.62
C PRO A 541 46.86 17.43 -6.10
N GLY A 542 47.19 18.43 -6.92
CA GLY A 542 47.11 19.85 -6.57
C GLY A 542 45.73 20.50 -6.73
N HIS A 543 44.69 19.72 -7.06
CA HIS A 543 43.36 20.26 -7.32
C HIS A 543 42.77 21.03 -6.14
N GLN A 544 41.98 22.06 -6.45
CA GLN A 544 41.32 22.85 -5.41
C GLN A 544 40.13 22.08 -4.82
N PHE A 545 40.25 21.67 -3.55
CA PHE A 545 39.17 20.97 -2.86
C PHE A 545 38.21 21.92 -2.14
N ASN A 546 37.07 22.17 -2.76
CA ASN A 546 35.98 22.98 -2.23
C ASN A 546 34.71 22.13 -1.99
N LEU A 547 33.63 22.75 -1.48
CA LEU A 547 32.39 22.03 -1.15
C LEU A 547 31.71 21.43 -2.38
N ARG A 548 31.86 22.07 -3.54
CA ARG A 548 31.34 21.56 -4.82
C ARG A 548 32.03 20.26 -5.22
N VAL A 549 33.37 20.26 -5.25
CA VAL A 549 34.19 19.09 -5.54
C VAL A 549 33.90 17.96 -4.55
N ALA A 550 33.78 18.29 -3.27
CA ALA A 550 33.42 17.34 -2.23
C ALA A 550 32.02 16.72 -2.43
N SER A 551 31.02 17.52 -2.81
CA SER A 551 29.65 17.03 -3.07
C SER A 551 29.58 16.19 -4.33
N GLN A 552 30.23 16.60 -5.43
CA GLN A 552 30.25 15.82 -6.68
C GLN A 552 30.95 14.47 -6.49
N LEU A 553 32.02 14.42 -5.70
CA LEU A 553 32.68 13.15 -5.34
C LEU A 553 31.76 12.25 -4.48
N HIS A 554 30.95 12.84 -3.58
CA HIS A 554 29.95 12.11 -2.80
C HIS A 554 28.77 11.64 -3.64
N LEU A 555 28.37 12.41 -4.65
CA LEU A 555 27.38 11.96 -5.64
C LEU A 555 27.91 10.73 -6.40
N LEU A 556 29.16 10.78 -6.87
CA LEU A 556 29.80 9.64 -7.54
C LEU A 556 29.81 8.39 -6.65
N GLU A 557 30.16 8.53 -5.37
CA GLU A 557 30.08 7.43 -4.39
C GLU A 557 28.68 6.80 -4.34
N LYS A 558 27.64 7.62 -4.22
CA LYS A 558 26.25 7.14 -4.14
C LYS A 558 25.77 6.50 -5.44
N LEU A 559 26.15 7.06 -6.58
CA LEU A 559 25.84 6.54 -7.92
C LEU A 559 26.55 5.20 -8.19
N VAL A 560 27.82 5.07 -7.79
CA VAL A 560 28.57 3.81 -7.87
C VAL A 560 27.92 2.72 -7.03
N ALA A 561 27.39 3.05 -5.86
CA ALA A 561 26.67 2.09 -5.01
C ALA A 561 25.41 1.51 -5.70
N VAL A 562 24.75 2.28 -6.57
CA VAL A 562 23.57 1.85 -7.34
C VAL A 562 23.90 1.39 -8.78
N GLN A 563 25.18 1.11 -9.08
CA GLN A 563 25.62 0.63 -10.40
C GLN A 563 25.22 1.57 -11.55
N PHE A 564 25.41 2.88 -11.36
CA PHE A 564 24.90 3.91 -12.26
C PHE A 564 25.23 3.71 -13.76
N LEU A 565 26.44 3.24 -14.10
CA LEU A 565 26.79 2.97 -15.51
C LEU A 565 26.00 1.81 -16.09
N LYS A 566 25.78 0.74 -15.31
CA LYS A 566 24.95 -0.40 -15.74
C LYS A 566 23.51 0.03 -16.04
N LEU A 567 22.98 0.96 -15.24
CA LEU A 567 21.64 1.52 -15.36
C LEU A 567 21.54 2.69 -16.34
N TYR A 568 22.67 3.16 -16.87
CA TYR A 568 22.72 4.21 -17.88
C TYR A 568 22.73 3.58 -19.27
N ASP A 569 21.76 3.98 -20.09
CA ASP A 569 21.57 3.54 -21.47
C ASP A 569 21.67 4.72 -22.47
N GLY A 570 22.32 5.81 -22.05
CA GLY A 570 22.53 6.98 -22.88
C GLY A 570 23.52 6.75 -24.03
N PRO A 571 23.40 7.52 -25.13
CA PRO A 571 24.18 7.32 -26.36
C PRO A 571 25.69 7.57 -26.17
N MET A 572 26.07 8.33 -25.14
CA MET A 572 27.46 8.70 -24.86
C MET A 572 28.17 7.72 -23.93
N LYS A 573 27.51 6.65 -23.48
CA LYS A 573 28.08 5.71 -22.52
C LYS A 573 29.40 5.09 -22.99
N ASP A 574 29.41 4.53 -24.20
CA ASP A 574 30.61 3.88 -24.74
C ASP A 574 31.75 4.88 -24.96
N GLU A 575 31.44 6.09 -25.42
CA GLU A 575 32.42 7.18 -25.57
C GLU A 575 32.99 7.63 -24.21
N TRP A 576 32.14 7.70 -23.19
CA TRP A 576 32.53 8.01 -21.82
C TRP A 576 33.48 6.94 -21.27
N ILE A 577 33.13 5.65 -21.41
CA ILE A 577 33.99 4.54 -20.98
C ILE A 577 35.33 4.58 -21.72
N ALA A 578 35.31 4.77 -23.04
CA ALA A 578 36.52 4.83 -23.86
C ALA A 578 37.46 6.00 -23.47
N LYS A 579 36.91 7.12 -22.99
CA LYS A 579 37.70 8.27 -22.52
C LYS A 579 38.24 8.06 -21.10
N TYR A 580 37.38 7.67 -20.16
CA TYR A 580 37.71 7.74 -18.73
C TYR A 580 38.35 6.46 -18.19
N LEU A 581 38.09 5.29 -18.78
CA LEU A 581 38.75 4.04 -18.38
C LEU A 581 40.29 4.12 -18.51
N PRO A 582 40.87 4.44 -19.68
CA PRO A 582 42.33 4.54 -19.80
C PRO A 582 42.91 5.66 -18.93
N MET A 583 42.22 6.81 -18.86
CA MET A 583 42.61 7.94 -18.02
C MET A 583 42.72 7.54 -16.53
N CYS A 584 41.71 6.86 -15.99
CA CYS A 584 41.73 6.42 -14.60
C CYS A 584 42.82 5.37 -14.32
N PHE A 585 43.12 4.48 -15.28
CA PHE A 585 44.27 3.57 -15.13
C PHE A 585 45.61 4.31 -15.07
N GLU A 586 45.82 5.29 -15.94
CA GLU A 586 47.03 6.13 -15.93
C GLU A 586 47.15 6.96 -14.64
N CYS A 587 46.06 7.59 -14.21
CA CYS A 587 46.01 8.36 -12.97
C CYS A 587 46.24 7.48 -11.74
N CYS A 588 45.58 6.31 -11.63
CA CYS A 588 45.82 5.34 -10.57
C CYS A 588 47.29 4.90 -10.54
N GLY A 589 47.85 4.48 -11.68
CA GLY A 589 49.24 4.03 -11.77
C GLY A 589 50.21 5.10 -11.31
N THR A 590 50.07 6.32 -11.83
CA THR A 590 50.91 7.47 -11.48
C THR A 590 50.82 7.81 -9.98
N VAL A 591 49.61 7.83 -9.42
CA VAL A 591 49.41 8.15 -7.99
C VAL A 591 49.99 7.07 -7.10
N LEU A 592 49.83 5.78 -7.44
CA LEU A 592 50.42 4.68 -6.66
C LEU A 592 51.95 4.71 -6.71
N GLU A 593 52.55 5.09 -7.84
CA GLU A 593 53.99 5.31 -7.95
C GLU A 593 54.47 6.49 -7.09
N LEU A 594 53.73 7.60 -7.09
CA LEU A 594 54.03 8.78 -6.27
C LEU A 594 53.94 8.47 -4.78
N LEU A 595 52.86 7.82 -4.33
CA LEU A 595 52.69 7.39 -2.93
C LEU A 595 53.80 6.41 -2.51
N SER A 596 54.17 5.47 -3.38
CA SER A 596 55.29 4.55 -3.16
C SER A 596 56.66 5.25 -3.04
N ALA A 597 56.85 6.36 -3.75
CA ALA A 597 58.07 7.17 -3.68
C ALA A 597 58.09 8.04 -2.42
N GLU A 598 56.97 8.68 -2.08
CA GLU A 598 56.84 9.55 -0.90
C GLU A 598 56.93 8.79 0.42
N GLY A 599 56.46 7.54 0.49
CA GLY A 599 56.60 6.67 1.66
C GLY A 599 58.07 6.42 2.10
N LYS A 600 59.06 6.81 1.27
CA LYS A 600 60.49 6.73 1.55
C LYS A 600 61.10 8.06 2.03
N THR A 601 60.36 9.17 1.96
CA THR A 601 60.85 10.52 2.29
C THR A 601 59.97 11.20 3.36
N PRO A 602 60.52 11.57 4.54
CA PRO A 602 59.74 12.03 5.69
C PRO A 602 59.23 13.50 5.63
N LEU A 603 59.09 14.09 4.43
CA LEU A 603 58.91 15.55 4.24
C LEU A 603 57.71 15.95 3.35
N ALA A 604 56.87 15.00 2.91
CA ALA A 604 55.68 15.32 2.12
C ALA A 604 54.64 16.09 2.97
N LYS A 605 54.01 17.13 2.41
CA LYS A 605 52.97 17.88 3.11
C LYS A 605 51.71 17.02 3.18
N HIS A 606 51.00 17.09 4.32
CA HIS A 606 49.77 16.32 4.53
C HIS A 606 48.71 16.56 3.44
N GLU A 607 48.61 17.79 2.93
CA GLU A 607 47.68 18.17 1.87
C GLU A 607 48.01 17.51 0.52
N ASP A 608 49.29 17.28 0.21
CA ASP A 608 49.72 16.64 -1.04
C ASP A 608 49.29 15.15 -1.05
N ILE A 609 49.46 14.46 0.08
CA ILE A 609 49.01 13.07 0.28
C ILE A 609 47.49 12.96 0.19
N LEU A 610 46.75 13.90 0.82
CA LEU A 610 45.29 13.93 0.71
C LEU A 610 44.82 14.17 -0.72
N GLY A 611 45.49 15.06 -1.45
CA GLY A 611 45.27 15.29 -2.87
C GLY A 611 45.44 14.01 -3.69
N MET A 612 46.56 13.30 -3.50
CA MET A 612 46.83 12.01 -4.14
C MET A 612 45.76 10.96 -3.79
N MET A 613 45.35 10.86 -2.53
CA MET A 613 44.32 9.91 -2.10
C MET A 613 42.95 10.21 -2.71
N ARG A 614 42.60 11.47 -2.94
CA ARG A 614 41.35 11.84 -3.65
C ARG A 614 41.39 11.46 -5.13
N VAL A 615 42.54 11.60 -5.79
CA VAL A 615 42.70 11.10 -7.18
C VAL A 615 42.51 9.58 -7.21
N LEU A 616 43.14 8.87 -6.27
CA LEU A 616 43.01 7.41 -6.15
C LEU A 616 41.56 6.98 -5.88
N ASP A 617 40.89 7.62 -4.92
CA ASP A 617 39.48 7.37 -4.57
C ASP A 617 38.54 7.55 -5.77
N MET A 618 38.64 8.68 -6.46
CA MET A 618 37.86 8.96 -7.68
C MET A 618 38.11 7.90 -8.75
N CYS A 619 39.37 7.59 -9.06
CA CYS A 619 39.70 6.64 -10.12
C CYS A 619 39.19 5.22 -9.78
N LEU A 620 39.34 4.77 -8.53
CA LEU A 620 38.82 3.47 -8.07
C LEU A 620 37.30 3.40 -8.21
N MET A 621 36.57 4.47 -7.91
CA MET A 621 35.12 4.54 -8.07
C MET A 621 34.69 4.47 -9.54
N VAL A 622 35.39 5.17 -10.44
CA VAL A 622 35.15 5.07 -11.90
C VAL A 622 35.42 3.65 -12.40
N LEU A 623 36.54 3.06 -12.00
CA LEU A 623 36.91 1.69 -12.37
C LEU A 623 35.89 0.67 -11.86
N ARG A 624 35.35 0.85 -10.64
CA ARG A 624 34.24 0.05 -10.12
C ARG A 624 32.99 0.20 -10.97
N GLY A 625 32.61 1.42 -11.33
CA GLY A 625 31.46 1.66 -12.20
C GLY A 625 31.59 0.93 -13.54
N VAL A 626 32.76 1.02 -14.20
CA VAL A 626 33.01 0.35 -15.48
C VAL A 626 33.04 -1.17 -15.32
N PHE A 627 33.59 -1.68 -14.20
CA PHE A 627 33.59 -3.11 -13.91
C PHE A 627 32.17 -3.67 -13.70
N ASP A 628 31.32 -2.97 -12.96
CA ASP A 628 29.93 -3.40 -12.70
C ASP A 628 29.07 -3.39 -13.98
N ASP A 629 29.40 -2.57 -14.98
CA ASP A 629 28.72 -2.53 -16.27
C ASP A 629 29.06 -3.73 -17.18
N ASN A 630 30.31 -4.21 -17.12
CA ASN A 630 30.85 -5.21 -18.04
C ASN A 630 30.74 -6.66 -17.53
N GLU A 631 29.60 -7.08 -16.95
CA GLU A 631 29.39 -8.48 -16.50
C GLU A 631 29.79 -9.54 -17.56
N PRO A 632 30.32 -10.71 -17.17
CA PRO A 632 31.53 -11.19 -17.83
C PRO A 632 31.37 -11.83 -19.22
N LYS A 633 31.85 -11.14 -20.27
CA LYS A 633 32.35 -11.76 -21.50
C LYS A 633 33.76 -12.31 -21.24
N GLN A 634 33.91 -13.64 -21.35
CA GLN A 634 34.96 -14.43 -20.67
C GLN A 634 36.43 -14.09 -20.95
N ASP A 635 36.79 -13.45 -22.07
CA ASP A 635 38.20 -13.33 -22.48
C ASP A 635 38.83 -11.96 -22.17
N ASP A 636 38.18 -10.84 -22.52
CA ASP A 636 38.70 -9.48 -22.24
C ASP A 636 38.73 -9.16 -20.74
N ILE A 637 37.89 -9.84 -19.97
CA ILE A 637 37.74 -9.61 -18.54
C ILE A 637 38.81 -10.34 -17.73
N ALA A 638 39.44 -11.38 -18.28
CA ALA A 638 40.53 -12.06 -17.59
C ALA A 638 41.75 -11.14 -17.41
N GLU A 639 42.12 -10.39 -18.45
CA GLU A 639 43.24 -9.43 -18.39
C GLU A 639 42.92 -8.24 -17.49
N LEU A 640 41.73 -7.65 -17.68
CA LEU A 640 41.24 -6.56 -16.84
C LEU A 640 41.18 -6.96 -15.36
N SER A 641 40.70 -8.17 -15.07
CA SER A 641 40.62 -8.72 -13.71
C SER A 641 41.99 -8.85 -13.06
N VAL A 642 43.01 -9.27 -13.80
CA VAL A 642 44.38 -9.36 -13.28
C VAL A 642 44.90 -7.96 -12.94
N ILE A 643 44.71 -6.98 -13.83
CA ILE A 643 45.14 -5.59 -13.62
C ILE A 643 44.43 -4.97 -12.42
N LEU A 644 43.11 -5.09 -12.33
CA LEU A 644 42.30 -4.58 -11.23
C LEU A 644 42.71 -5.19 -9.88
N VAL A 645 42.93 -6.52 -9.81
CA VAL A 645 43.42 -7.15 -8.56
C VAL A 645 44.78 -6.57 -8.16
N ARG A 646 45.71 -6.35 -9.10
CA ARG A 646 47.01 -5.73 -8.78
C ARG A 646 46.85 -4.34 -8.22
N MET A 647 46.08 -3.51 -8.92
CA MET A 647 45.89 -2.11 -8.59
C MET A 647 45.13 -1.92 -7.27
N SER A 648 44.05 -2.67 -7.03
CA SER A 648 43.30 -2.63 -5.76
C SER A 648 44.12 -3.17 -4.59
N THR A 649 44.97 -4.17 -4.82
CA THR A 649 45.91 -4.65 -3.79
C THR A 649 46.92 -3.57 -3.43
N GLU A 650 47.56 -2.96 -4.44
CA GLU A 650 48.54 -1.89 -4.23
C GLU A 650 47.90 -0.65 -3.59
N ALA A 651 46.68 -0.28 -4.02
CA ALA A 651 45.91 0.78 -3.39
C ALA A 651 45.67 0.51 -1.90
N LEU A 652 45.25 -0.71 -1.53
CA LEU A 652 45.12 -1.09 -0.13
C LEU A 652 46.44 -1.04 0.64
N THR A 653 47.56 -1.42 0.02
CA THR A 653 48.89 -1.31 0.62
C THR A 653 49.23 0.16 0.91
N GLN A 654 49.02 1.06 -0.04
CA GLN A 654 49.26 2.50 0.16
C GLN A 654 48.33 3.09 1.23
N LEU A 655 47.04 2.73 1.21
CA LEU A 655 46.06 3.15 2.22
C LEU A 655 46.49 2.69 3.62
N ALA A 656 46.93 1.43 3.78
CA ALA A 656 47.42 0.88 5.04
C ALA A 656 48.68 1.60 5.57
N MET A 657 49.59 2.02 4.68
CA MET A 657 50.80 2.77 5.05
C MET A 657 50.49 4.19 5.52
N HIS A 658 49.60 4.89 4.82
CA HIS A 658 49.34 6.31 5.06
C HIS A 658 48.24 6.58 6.11
N MET A 659 47.42 5.58 6.47
CA MET A 659 46.37 5.69 7.50
C MET A 659 46.90 6.03 8.91
N LYS A 660 48.18 5.75 9.21
CA LYS A 660 48.80 6.10 10.52
C LYS A 660 49.00 7.60 10.72
N HIS A 661 49.11 8.36 9.63
CA HIS A 661 49.43 9.80 9.66
C HIS A 661 48.20 10.70 9.87
N THR A 662 46.98 10.13 9.83
CA THR A 662 45.71 10.85 10.03
C THR A 662 45.15 10.72 11.46
N GLY A 663 45.52 9.68 12.20
CA GLY A 663 45.04 9.46 13.58
C GLY A 663 45.75 10.30 14.66
N SER A 664 46.96 10.80 14.40
CA SER A 664 47.75 11.59 15.36
C SER A 664 47.45 13.09 15.34
N SER A 665 46.80 13.61 14.29
CA SER A 665 46.49 15.03 14.16
C SER A 665 45.17 15.43 14.83
N GLN A 666 44.31 14.50 15.25
CA GLN A 666 43.12 14.82 16.05
C GLN A 666 43.42 15.12 17.53
N SER A 667 44.59 14.70 18.07
CA SER A 667 44.91 14.92 19.49
C SER A 667 45.72 16.19 19.79
N ASP A 668 46.37 16.81 18.80
CA ASP A 668 47.38 17.86 19.04
C ASP A 668 47.07 19.25 18.42
N VAL A 669 45.80 19.56 18.11
CA VAL A 669 45.44 20.90 17.60
C VAL A 669 45.12 21.87 18.75
N LEU A 670 45.93 22.94 18.85
CA LEU A 670 45.80 24.02 19.82
C LEU A 670 44.36 24.61 19.90
N PRO A 671 43.84 24.89 21.11
CA PRO A 671 42.46 25.32 21.36
C PRO A 671 42.21 26.82 21.08
N GLY A 672 42.80 27.38 20.01
CA GLY A 672 42.86 28.84 19.80
C GLY A 672 42.31 29.38 18.47
N SER A 673 42.09 28.56 17.44
CA SER A 673 41.58 29.04 16.14
C SER A 673 40.08 28.77 16.04
N LYS A 674 39.27 29.81 15.81
CA LYS A 674 37.83 29.67 15.50
C LYS A 674 37.69 28.96 14.15
N ARG A 675 37.62 27.63 14.17
CA ARG A 675 37.30 26.83 12.98
C ARG A 675 35.90 27.22 12.50
N THR A 676 35.80 27.60 11.22
CA THR A 676 34.52 27.80 10.56
C THR A 676 33.87 26.46 10.25
N SER A 677 32.53 26.35 10.31
CA SER A 677 31.78 25.14 9.94
C SER A 677 32.15 24.57 8.56
N ARG A 678 32.52 25.46 7.62
CA ARG A 678 33.05 25.13 6.28
C ARG A 678 34.33 24.27 6.33
N SER A 679 35.29 24.68 7.16
CA SER A 679 36.58 23.98 7.34
C SER A 679 36.38 22.59 7.95
N GLU A 680 35.48 22.45 8.92
CA GLU A 680 35.18 21.15 9.54
C GLU A 680 34.48 20.19 8.57
N ARG A 681 33.55 20.70 7.73
CA ARG A 681 32.88 19.90 6.71
C ARG A 681 33.86 19.42 5.64
N LEU A 682 34.76 20.29 5.16
CA LEU A 682 35.79 19.94 4.20
C LEU A 682 36.84 18.96 4.77
N GLU A 683 37.27 19.14 6.03
CA GLU A 683 38.16 18.19 6.70
C GLU A 683 37.50 16.81 6.83
N LYS A 684 36.22 16.77 7.22
CA LYS A 684 35.45 15.52 7.34
C LYS A 684 35.31 14.81 5.99
N THR A 685 34.87 15.51 4.94
CA THR A 685 34.70 14.90 3.60
C THR A 685 36.04 14.62 2.90
N GLY A 686 37.08 15.38 3.22
CA GLY A 686 38.45 15.06 2.81
C GLY A 686 38.95 13.78 3.47
N SER A 687 38.65 13.58 4.76
CA SER A 687 39.06 12.36 5.48
C SER A 687 38.29 11.10 5.08
N SER A 688 37.07 11.22 4.53
CA SER A 688 36.26 10.08 4.10
C SER A 688 36.80 9.38 2.86
N CYS A 689 37.68 10.02 2.07
CA CYS A 689 38.27 9.40 0.87
C CYS A 689 39.06 8.11 1.18
N PHE A 690 39.70 8.02 2.35
CA PHE A 690 40.40 6.78 2.75
C PHE A 690 39.42 5.63 2.96
N GLY A 691 38.33 5.89 3.70
CA GLY A 691 37.32 4.88 3.98
C GLY A 691 36.68 4.35 2.70
N ARG A 692 36.36 5.24 1.77
CA ARG A 692 35.77 4.89 0.47
C ARG A 692 36.72 4.20 -0.49
N ALA A 693 37.98 4.63 -0.54
CA ALA A 693 38.98 3.95 -1.34
C ALA A 693 39.24 2.52 -0.82
N ILE A 694 39.22 2.33 0.51
CA ILE A 694 39.27 0.98 1.12
C ILE A 694 38.03 0.18 0.72
N GLU A 695 36.83 0.74 0.87
CA GLU A 695 35.58 0.07 0.53
C GLU A 695 35.54 -0.35 -0.95
N THR A 696 35.87 0.56 -1.84
CA THR A 696 35.89 0.33 -3.30
C THR A 696 36.95 -0.70 -3.68
N SER A 697 38.13 -0.67 -3.06
CA SER A 697 39.17 -1.67 -3.28
C SER A 697 38.74 -3.06 -2.81
N LEU A 698 38.12 -3.15 -1.63
CA LEU A 698 37.63 -4.43 -1.09
C LEU A 698 36.43 -4.97 -1.88
N TYR A 699 35.56 -4.10 -2.39
CA TYR A 699 34.47 -4.49 -3.29
C TYR A 699 35.01 -5.13 -4.58
N LEU A 700 35.95 -4.47 -5.25
CA LEU A 700 36.58 -4.99 -6.47
C LEU A 700 37.29 -6.32 -6.21
N LEU A 701 38.07 -6.40 -5.13
CA LEU A 701 38.74 -7.64 -4.74
C LEU A 701 37.77 -8.76 -4.36
N SER A 702 36.59 -8.43 -3.82
CA SER A 702 35.56 -9.40 -3.50
C SER A 702 34.96 -10.04 -4.74
N LYS A 703 34.61 -9.22 -5.74
CA LYS A 703 34.13 -9.71 -7.05
C LYS A 703 35.19 -10.53 -7.78
N LEU A 704 36.46 -10.21 -7.58
CA LEU A 704 37.61 -10.87 -8.19
C LEU A 704 38.25 -11.93 -7.27
N GLY A 705 37.49 -12.45 -6.30
CA GLY A 705 37.95 -13.42 -5.31
C GLY A 705 38.71 -14.63 -5.90
N PRO A 706 38.26 -15.28 -6.98
CA PRO A 706 39.00 -16.39 -7.60
C PRO A 706 40.40 -15.99 -8.10
N VAL A 707 40.54 -14.80 -8.70
CA VAL A 707 41.81 -14.27 -9.21
C VAL A 707 42.74 -13.89 -8.06
N LEU A 708 42.20 -13.27 -7.01
CA LEU A 708 42.94 -12.97 -5.78
C LEU A 708 43.46 -14.26 -5.11
N LYS A 709 42.60 -15.27 -4.95
CA LYS A 709 42.92 -16.56 -4.31
C LYS A 709 43.95 -17.38 -5.08
N ALA A 710 44.05 -17.21 -6.41
CA ALA A 710 45.10 -17.84 -7.21
C ALA A 710 46.52 -17.39 -6.78
N ASN A 711 46.63 -16.25 -6.08
CA ASN A 711 47.80 -15.78 -5.34
C ASN A 711 49.13 -15.81 -6.12
N ARG A 712 49.09 -15.61 -7.45
CA ARG A 712 50.25 -15.75 -8.34
C ARG A 712 51.43 -14.83 -7.99
N SER A 713 51.17 -13.74 -7.27
CA SER A 713 52.18 -12.77 -6.81
C SER A 713 52.03 -12.40 -5.33
N ASN A 714 51.60 -13.35 -4.48
CA ASN A 714 51.42 -13.17 -3.03
C ASN A 714 50.38 -12.10 -2.61
N GLN A 715 49.49 -11.70 -3.52
CA GLN A 715 48.52 -10.64 -3.32
C GLN A 715 47.49 -10.95 -2.23
N CYS A 716 47.00 -12.19 -2.16
CA CYS A 716 46.04 -12.59 -1.12
C CYS A 716 46.64 -12.42 0.28
N VAL A 717 47.91 -12.82 0.45
CA VAL A 717 48.64 -12.66 1.71
C VAL A 717 48.92 -11.19 2.02
N GLN A 718 49.23 -10.39 1.00
CA GLN A 718 49.45 -8.95 1.14
C GLN A 718 48.17 -8.23 1.60
N VAL A 719 47.02 -8.49 0.97
CA VAL A 719 45.71 -7.96 1.37
C VAL A 719 45.39 -8.31 2.83
N MET A 720 45.63 -9.55 3.27
CA MET A 720 45.42 -9.92 4.68
C MET A 720 46.31 -9.13 5.66
N LYS A 721 47.56 -8.84 5.29
CA LYS A 721 48.47 -8.00 6.10
C LYS A 721 48.04 -6.54 6.13
N ASP A 722 47.61 -6.01 4.99
CA ASP A 722 47.18 -4.62 4.87
C ASP A 722 45.87 -4.38 5.61
N LEU A 723 44.90 -5.30 5.51
CA LEU A 723 43.66 -5.28 6.31
C LEU A 723 43.93 -5.34 7.81
N ARG A 724 44.89 -6.16 8.25
CA ARG A 724 45.32 -6.16 9.66
C ARG A 724 45.87 -4.79 10.07
N THR A 725 46.70 -4.18 9.22
CA THR A 725 47.27 -2.85 9.50
C THR A 725 46.18 -1.77 9.55
N ILE A 726 45.21 -1.81 8.63
CA ILE A 726 44.06 -0.91 8.58
C ILE A 726 43.19 -1.07 9.84
N THR A 727 42.84 -2.30 10.21
CA THR A 727 42.05 -2.58 11.41
C THR A 727 42.79 -2.20 12.70
N ASP A 728 44.12 -2.32 12.74
CA ASP A 728 44.95 -1.86 13.87
C ASP A 728 44.94 -0.33 14.07
N ASN A 729 44.73 0.43 13.00
CA ASN A 729 44.70 1.90 13.03
C ASN A 729 43.28 2.49 13.10
N THR A 730 42.23 1.66 13.06
CA THR A 730 40.82 2.10 13.04
C THR A 730 40.19 1.95 14.42
N GLN A 731 39.66 3.04 14.99
CA GLN A 731 39.15 3.01 16.38
C GLN A 731 37.72 2.45 16.51
N VAL A 732 36.81 2.66 15.54
CA VAL A 732 35.50 2.00 15.28
C VAL A 732 34.89 2.69 14.03
N GLY A 733 34.30 1.94 13.09
CA GLY A 733 33.61 2.54 11.92
C GLY A 733 33.24 1.54 10.82
N ASP A 734 32.56 2.03 9.77
CA ASP A 734 32.04 1.24 8.62
C ASP A 734 33.14 0.41 7.92
N THR A 735 34.39 0.88 7.93
CA THR A 735 35.55 0.16 7.39
C THR A 735 35.75 -1.23 8.04
N LEU A 736 35.43 -1.39 9.33
CA LEU A 736 35.51 -2.70 10.01
C LEU A 736 34.40 -3.64 9.53
N ILE A 737 33.20 -3.10 9.26
CA ILE A 737 32.06 -3.87 8.74
C ILE A 737 32.36 -4.34 7.33
N VAL A 738 32.85 -3.44 6.47
CA VAL A 738 33.26 -3.77 5.10
C VAL A 738 34.40 -4.80 5.09
N THR A 739 35.36 -4.68 6.01
CA THR A 739 36.42 -5.70 6.17
C THR A 739 35.84 -7.06 6.53
N ALA A 740 34.90 -7.13 7.47
CA ALA A 740 34.23 -8.38 7.85
C ALA A 740 33.42 -8.98 6.69
N GLN A 741 32.70 -8.15 5.93
CA GLN A 741 31.97 -8.58 4.73
C GLN A 741 32.92 -9.14 3.67
N PHE A 742 34.04 -8.47 3.41
CA PHE A 742 35.05 -8.94 2.45
C PHE A 742 35.59 -10.33 2.82
N ILE A 743 35.91 -10.56 4.10
CA ILE A 743 36.39 -11.86 4.59
C ILE A 743 35.33 -12.94 4.33
N GLY A 744 34.07 -12.67 4.72
CA GLY A 744 32.97 -13.61 4.52
C GLY A 744 32.65 -13.90 3.05
N ALA A 745 32.81 -12.91 2.17
CA ALA A 745 32.49 -13.07 0.74
C ALA A 745 33.63 -13.71 -0.08
N SER A 746 34.89 -13.44 0.28
CA SER A 746 36.02 -13.66 -0.64
C SER A 746 37.10 -14.58 -0.08
N LEU A 747 37.20 -14.67 1.25
CA LEU A 747 38.23 -15.44 1.94
C LEU A 747 37.69 -16.69 2.66
N PHE A 748 36.37 -16.91 2.67
CA PHE A 748 35.74 -17.98 3.46
C PHE A 748 36.16 -19.40 3.03
N ASP A 749 36.46 -19.61 1.75
CA ASP A 749 36.78 -20.91 1.14
C ASP A 749 38.28 -21.06 0.78
N VAL A 750 39.15 -20.22 1.35
CA VAL A 750 40.59 -20.21 1.02
C VAL A 750 41.22 -21.58 1.31
N GLN A 751 41.93 -22.11 0.32
CA GLN A 751 42.68 -23.37 0.42
C GLN A 751 44.17 -23.06 0.56
N VAL A 752 44.74 -23.40 1.72
CA VAL A 752 46.13 -23.10 2.08
C VAL A 752 47.00 -24.36 1.99
N ALA A 753 48.21 -24.24 1.43
CA ALA A 753 49.18 -25.33 1.43
C ALA A 753 49.58 -25.72 2.86
N SER A 754 49.79 -27.02 3.12
CA SER A 754 49.99 -27.56 4.48
C SER A 754 51.13 -26.91 5.29
N GLY A 755 52.18 -26.43 4.63
CA GLY A 755 53.29 -25.71 5.26
C GLY A 755 52.96 -24.28 5.70
N ASP A 756 51.97 -23.64 5.08
CA ASP A 756 51.61 -22.24 5.29
C ASP A 756 50.35 -22.08 6.18
N ILE A 757 49.63 -23.17 6.45
CA ILE A 757 48.43 -23.19 7.32
C ILE A 757 48.69 -22.44 8.65
N PRO A 758 49.78 -22.68 9.41
CA PRO A 758 49.98 -22.01 10.69
C PRO A 758 50.09 -20.48 10.56
N ILE A 759 50.74 -20.00 9.49
CA ILE A 759 50.98 -18.57 9.26
C ILE A 759 49.68 -17.87 8.85
N VAL A 760 48.92 -18.47 7.93
CA VAL A 760 47.64 -17.92 7.44
C VAL A 760 46.58 -17.95 8.53
N THR A 761 46.49 -19.04 9.30
CA THR A 761 45.60 -19.16 10.47
C THR A 761 45.91 -18.06 11.49
N GLN A 762 47.19 -17.81 11.80
CA GLN A 762 47.58 -16.77 12.74
C GLN A 762 47.19 -15.37 12.25
N LEU A 763 47.35 -15.09 10.95
CA LEU A 763 46.96 -13.80 10.36
C LEU A 763 45.44 -13.58 10.40
N LEU A 764 44.65 -14.56 9.98
CA LEU A 764 43.19 -14.49 9.98
C LEU A 764 42.62 -14.38 11.39
N PHE A 765 43.09 -15.20 12.34
CA PHE A 765 42.64 -15.10 13.73
C PHE A 765 43.08 -13.82 14.42
N SER A 766 44.26 -13.29 14.09
CA SER A 766 44.66 -11.95 14.55
C SER A 766 43.73 -10.86 14.01
N LEU A 767 43.25 -10.98 12.77
CA LEU A 767 42.30 -10.05 12.16
C LEU A 767 40.94 -10.12 12.85
N PHE A 768 40.38 -11.32 13.04
CA PHE A 768 39.13 -11.50 13.80
C PHE A 768 39.25 -11.04 15.25
N GLN A 769 40.38 -11.29 15.92
CA GLN A 769 40.62 -10.82 17.28
C GLN A 769 40.51 -9.29 17.37
N LYS A 770 40.95 -8.57 16.33
CA LYS A 770 40.86 -7.12 16.24
C LYS A 770 39.45 -6.64 15.91
N LEU A 771 38.78 -7.28 14.95
CA LEU A 771 37.36 -7.00 14.64
C LEU A 771 36.47 -7.15 15.88
N PHE A 772 36.68 -8.18 16.69
CA PHE A 772 35.91 -8.40 17.92
C PHE A 772 36.38 -7.56 19.11
N ALA A 773 37.65 -7.14 19.15
CA ALA A 773 38.14 -6.21 20.18
C ALA A 773 37.58 -4.79 20.03
N ALA A 774 37.21 -4.39 18.81
CA ALA A 774 36.57 -3.11 18.52
C ALA A 774 35.09 -3.06 18.92
N ALA A 775 34.43 -4.19 19.19
CA ALA A 775 33.07 -4.25 19.71
C ALA A 775 33.09 -4.05 21.25
N PRO A 776 32.49 -2.97 21.80
CA PRO A 776 32.62 -2.68 23.22
C PRO A 776 31.89 -3.72 24.08
N ARG A 777 32.61 -4.20 25.09
CA ARG A 777 32.02 -4.89 26.24
C ARG A 777 31.31 -3.83 27.11
N THR A 778 29.99 -3.83 27.05
CA THR A 778 29.04 -3.14 27.97
C THR A 778 29.11 -1.60 28.07
N GLY A 779 28.04 -0.93 27.62
CA GLY A 779 27.57 0.36 28.17
C GLY A 779 28.06 1.65 27.49
N GLY A 780 27.45 2.04 26.36
CA GLY A 780 27.63 3.36 25.74
C GLY A 780 26.72 3.58 24.53
N ARG A 781 26.32 4.83 24.28
CA ARG A 781 25.21 5.31 23.41
C ARG A 781 25.29 4.99 21.88
N GLN A 782 26.13 4.07 21.39
CA GLN A 782 26.28 3.72 19.96
C GLN A 782 26.03 2.21 19.68
N LEU A 783 24.86 1.68 20.05
CA LEU A 783 24.61 0.22 20.01
C LEU A 783 24.44 -0.40 18.60
N ALA A 784 23.97 0.33 17.59
CA ALA A 784 23.54 -0.27 16.31
C ALA A 784 24.68 -0.70 15.36
N PRO A 785 25.70 0.13 15.03
CA PRO A 785 26.79 -0.27 14.14
C PRO A 785 27.65 -1.41 14.73
N LEU A 786 27.74 -1.45 16.06
CA LEU A 786 28.52 -2.42 16.80
C LEU A 786 27.83 -3.79 16.88
N ALA A 787 26.50 -3.83 16.96
CA ALA A 787 25.73 -5.06 16.83
C ALA A 787 25.83 -5.64 15.42
N LEU A 788 25.76 -4.79 14.39
CA LEU A 788 25.92 -5.20 12.99
C LEU A 788 27.34 -5.76 12.73
N LEU A 789 28.39 -5.08 13.18
CA LEU A 789 29.77 -5.55 13.07
C LEU A 789 29.95 -6.92 13.74
N LEU A 790 29.40 -7.10 14.94
CA LEU A 790 29.47 -8.37 15.64
C LEU A 790 28.73 -9.47 14.87
N SER A 791 27.52 -9.20 14.36
CA SER A 791 26.76 -10.16 13.56
C SER A 791 27.51 -10.58 12.29
N VAL A 792 27.94 -9.60 11.49
CA VAL A 792 28.67 -9.84 10.23
C VAL A 792 30.01 -10.54 10.49
N GLY A 793 30.72 -10.15 11.55
CA GLY A 793 32.00 -10.76 11.93
C GLY A 793 31.86 -12.20 12.40
N LEU A 794 30.82 -12.53 13.18
CA LEU A 794 30.53 -13.90 13.60
C LEU A 794 30.12 -14.79 12.42
N ASP A 795 29.35 -14.23 11.48
CA ASP A 795 28.96 -14.90 10.25
C ASP A 795 30.17 -15.20 9.35
N ALA A 796 31.03 -14.21 9.11
CA ALA A 796 32.26 -14.40 8.34
C ALA A 796 33.20 -15.44 8.98
N LEU A 797 33.30 -15.47 10.32
CA LEU A 797 34.06 -16.48 11.04
C LEU A 797 33.47 -17.88 10.86
N TYR A 798 32.14 -18.01 10.89
CA TYR A 798 31.47 -19.29 10.66
C TYR A 798 31.73 -19.81 9.25
N GLU A 799 31.53 -18.98 8.21
CA GLU A 799 31.76 -19.37 6.81
C GLU A 799 33.20 -19.82 6.59
N LEU A 800 34.16 -19.07 7.15
CA LEU A 800 35.58 -19.42 7.08
C LEU A 800 35.88 -20.79 7.71
N LEU A 801 35.31 -21.06 8.89
CA LEU A 801 35.50 -22.35 9.58
C LEU A 801 34.75 -23.50 8.90
N ALA A 802 33.67 -23.22 8.17
CA ALA A 802 32.90 -24.25 7.48
C ALA A 802 33.55 -24.68 6.16
N HIS A 803 34.26 -23.78 5.47
CA HIS A 803 34.66 -23.98 4.08
C HIS A 803 36.18 -23.95 3.82
N SER A 804 37.00 -23.47 4.76
CA SER A 804 38.47 -23.43 4.62
C SER A 804 39.17 -24.62 5.29
N ASN A 805 40.29 -25.09 4.70
CA ASN A 805 41.12 -26.16 5.25
C ASN A 805 42.00 -25.73 6.45
N ILE A 806 41.95 -24.46 6.86
CA ILE A 806 42.70 -23.95 8.02
C ILE A 806 42.22 -24.53 9.36
N VAL A 807 41.04 -25.16 9.41
CA VAL A 807 40.44 -25.67 10.66
C VAL A 807 41.18 -26.88 11.23
N GLU A 808 41.88 -27.64 10.38
CA GLU A 808 42.51 -28.92 10.76
C GLU A 808 43.65 -28.78 11.80
N GLN A 809 44.21 -27.58 12.00
CA GLN A 809 45.31 -27.31 12.96
C GLN A 809 45.00 -26.21 14.00
N SER A 810 43.75 -25.75 14.08
CA SER A 810 43.38 -24.44 14.68
C SER A 810 42.84 -24.44 16.12
N GLY A 811 42.72 -25.61 16.77
CA GLY A 811 41.93 -25.77 18.01
C GLY A 811 42.33 -24.86 19.20
N ALA A 812 43.62 -24.62 19.41
CA ALA A 812 44.11 -23.77 20.52
C ALA A 812 43.91 -22.27 20.26
N ALA A 813 44.00 -21.82 19.01
CA ALA A 813 43.84 -20.42 18.66
C ALA A 813 42.36 -20.00 18.58
N LEU A 814 41.48 -20.88 18.08
CA LEU A 814 40.04 -20.66 18.03
C LEU A 814 39.41 -20.54 19.43
N SER A 815 39.87 -21.38 20.38
CA SER A 815 39.43 -21.33 21.78
C SER A 815 39.89 -20.06 22.51
N THR A 816 40.97 -19.44 22.05
CA THR A 816 41.45 -18.15 22.56
C THR A 816 40.68 -16.97 21.94
N LEU A 817 40.29 -17.07 20.66
CA LEU A 817 39.48 -16.08 19.95
C LEU A 817 38.04 -16.00 20.50
N LEU A 818 37.42 -17.17 20.74
CA LEU A 818 36.06 -17.32 21.25
C LEU A 818 36.05 -17.49 22.78
N ALA A 819 36.59 -16.51 23.50
CA ALA A 819 36.60 -16.48 24.97
C ALA A 819 35.45 -15.61 25.54
N GLY A 820 34.89 -16.01 26.69
CA GLY A 820 33.83 -15.25 27.39
C GLY A 820 32.49 -15.21 26.62
N ASP A 821 31.82 -14.05 26.63
CA ASP A 821 30.47 -13.84 26.06
C ASP A 821 30.42 -14.00 24.52
N LEU A 822 31.56 -13.85 23.84
CA LEU A 822 31.68 -14.08 22.39
C LEU A 822 31.46 -15.55 22.03
N LYS A 823 31.83 -16.49 22.92
CA LYS A 823 31.56 -17.92 22.73
C LYS A 823 30.06 -18.19 22.71
N GLN A 824 29.32 -17.60 23.65
CA GLN A 824 27.86 -17.74 23.72
C GLN A 824 27.18 -17.08 22.52
N SER A 825 27.64 -15.88 22.12
CA SER A 825 27.12 -15.17 20.95
C SER A 825 27.38 -15.93 19.64
N PHE A 826 28.57 -16.52 19.48
CA PHE A 826 28.90 -17.39 18.34
C PHE A 826 28.06 -18.67 18.34
N VAL A 827 27.95 -19.37 19.47
CA VAL A 827 27.11 -20.57 19.61
C VAL A 827 25.64 -20.23 19.33
N GLN A 828 25.15 -19.08 19.80
CA GLN A 828 23.81 -18.60 19.54
C GLN A 828 23.60 -18.31 18.05
N SER A 829 24.52 -17.59 17.39
CA SER A 829 24.46 -17.33 15.94
C SER A 829 24.48 -18.63 15.12
N VAL A 830 25.38 -19.57 15.45
CA VAL A 830 25.46 -20.89 14.79
C VAL A 830 24.21 -21.73 15.08
N SER A 831 23.64 -21.65 16.28
CA SER A 831 22.38 -22.32 16.62
C SER A 831 21.19 -21.73 15.86
N MET A 832 21.14 -20.40 15.67
CA MET A 832 20.12 -19.69 14.91
C MET A 832 20.12 -20.12 13.44
N ARG A 833 21.30 -20.37 12.87
CA ARG A 833 21.45 -20.94 11.51
C ARG A 833 21.07 -22.42 11.41
N LYS A 834 21.00 -23.15 12.54
CA LYS A 834 20.52 -24.54 12.63
C LYS A 834 19.06 -24.68 13.08
N LEU A 835 18.34 -23.58 13.29
CA LEU A 835 16.95 -23.63 13.74
C LEU A 835 16.07 -24.17 12.64
N SER A 836 15.25 -25.18 12.99
CA SER A 836 14.17 -25.61 12.13
C SER A 836 13.17 -24.46 11.96
N PRO A 837 12.38 -24.42 10.88
CA PRO A 837 11.35 -23.39 10.68
C PRO A 837 10.43 -23.19 11.89
N ASP A 838 10.17 -24.25 12.65
CA ASP A 838 9.37 -24.22 13.87
C ASP A 838 10.09 -23.50 15.04
N ASP A 839 11.40 -23.62 15.13
CA ASP A 839 12.18 -22.92 16.15
C ASP A 839 12.38 -21.44 15.81
N VAL A 840 12.35 -21.07 14.51
CA VAL A 840 12.31 -19.67 14.04
C VAL A 840 10.97 -19.03 14.42
N ALA A 841 9.86 -19.75 14.23
CA ALA A 841 8.54 -19.30 14.69
C ALA A 841 8.50 -19.13 16.21
N LYS A 842 9.05 -20.11 16.96
CA LYS A 842 9.11 -20.09 18.42
C LYS A 842 10.04 -19.01 18.97
N ALA A 843 11.16 -18.72 18.30
CA ALA A 843 12.06 -17.64 18.66
C ALA A 843 11.45 -16.26 18.38
N LEU A 844 10.68 -16.11 17.28
CA LEU A 844 9.87 -14.91 17.02
C LEU A 844 8.81 -14.71 18.12
N GLU A 845 8.13 -15.78 18.52
CA GLU A 845 7.14 -15.80 19.60
C GLU A 845 7.75 -15.46 20.97
N THR A 846 8.97 -15.96 21.23
CA THR A 846 9.72 -15.71 22.47
C THR A 846 10.29 -14.27 22.51
N ALA A 847 10.70 -13.73 21.36
CA ALA A 847 11.16 -12.35 21.23
C ALA A 847 10.00 -11.34 21.34
N GLN A 848 8.84 -11.66 20.78
CA GLN A 848 7.62 -10.85 20.91
C GLN A 848 7.10 -10.85 22.36
N SER A 849 7.09 -11.99 23.04
CA SER A 849 6.66 -12.09 24.45
C SER A 849 7.62 -11.43 25.44
N SER A 850 8.93 -11.45 25.17
CA SER A 850 9.97 -10.77 25.96
C SER A 850 9.91 -9.23 25.85
N THR A 851 9.68 -8.72 24.63
CA THR A 851 9.65 -7.28 24.36
C THR A 851 8.37 -6.63 24.90
N LEU A 852 7.23 -7.35 24.84
CA LEU A 852 5.95 -6.92 25.43
C LEU A 852 5.99 -6.93 26.97
N GLN A 853 6.69 -7.88 27.60
CA GLN A 853 6.83 -7.91 29.07
C GLN A 853 7.83 -6.85 29.59
N SER A 854 8.86 -6.50 28.81
CA SER A 854 9.77 -5.39 29.10
C SER A 854 9.09 -4.02 28.99
N LEU A 855 8.29 -3.82 27.93
CA LEU A 855 7.48 -2.61 27.73
C LEU A 855 6.40 -2.42 28.80
N LYS A 856 5.73 -3.51 29.21
CA LYS A 856 4.76 -3.47 30.33
C LYS A 856 5.43 -3.18 31.68
N ARG A 857 6.67 -3.62 31.91
CA ARG A 857 7.43 -3.29 33.12
C ARG A 857 7.87 -1.82 33.16
N ASN A 858 8.24 -1.22 32.03
CA ASN A 858 8.66 0.19 31.98
C ASN A 858 7.50 1.19 31.89
N GLN A 859 6.32 0.80 31.41
CA GLN A 859 5.12 1.66 31.48
C GLN A 859 4.56 1.81 32.90
N SER A 860 4.79 0.86 33.80
CA SER A 860 4.21 0.90 35.15
C SER A 860 4.94 1.80 36.16
N SER A 861 6.16 2.26 35.87
CA SER A 861 6.93 3.16 36.74
C SER A 861 6.78 4.65 36.36
N GLY A 862 6.57 4.96 35.08
CA GLY A 862 6.32 6.32 34.60
C GLY A 862 4.89 6.82 34.80
N TYR A 863 3.90 5.91 34.76
CA TYR A 863 2.47 6.27 34.89
C TYR A 863 2.05 6.69 36.31
N ARG A 864 2.86 6.38 37.33
CA ARG A 864 2.55 6.66 38.74
C ARG A 864 2.89 8.10 39.17
N VAL A 865 3.77 8.79 38.46
CA VAL A 865 4.17 10.19 38.75
C VAL A 865 3.23 11.20 38.08
N PHE A 866 2.60 10.82 36.95
CA PHE A 866 1.63 11.66 36.25
C PHE A 866 0.23 11.63 36.91
N ARG A 867 -0.21 10.47 37.42
CA ARG A 867 -1.49 10.31 38.16
C ARG A 867 -1.52 11.00 39.53
N GLY A 868 -0.37 11.40 40.07
CA GLY A 868 -0.28 12.21 41.29
C GLY A 868 -0.58 13.69 41.11
N ARG A 869 -0.75 14.17 39.86
CA ARG A 869 -1.06 15.58 39.55
C ARG A 869 -2.53 15.84 39.20
N PHE A 870 -3.33 14.79 38.99
CA PHE A 870 -4.77 14.90 38.69
C PHE A 870 -5.52 13.72 39.35
N PRO A 871 -6.12 13.92 40.54
CA PRO A 871 -6.88 12.89 41.23
C PRO A 871 -8.33 12.87 40.74
N ASP A 872 -8.75 11.77 40.12
CA ASP A 872 -10.16 11.39 40.03
C ASP A 872 -10.53 10.50 41.22
N GLU A 873 -11.73 10.73 41.76
CA GLU A 873 -12.25 10.25 43.04
C GLU A 873 -12.44 8.71 43.13
N SER A 874 -12.25 8.23 44.37
CA SER A 874 -12.59 6.95 45.03
C SER A 874 -13.18 5.79 44.19
N SER A 875 -12.50 4.65 44.07
CA SER A 875 -12.25 3.58 45.07
C SER A 875 -13.33 2.48 45.10
N GLU A 876 -12.80 1.25 45.13
CA GLU A 876 -13.39 0.05 45.73
C GLU A 876 -14.45 -0.70 44.93
N LEU A 877 -13.99 -1.52 43.99
CA LEU A 877 -14.45 -2.89 43.78
C LEU A 877 -13.27 -3.66 43.16
N TYR A 878 -13.05 -4.91 43.57
CA TYR A 878 -11.95 -5.80 43.17
C TYR A 878 -10.64 -5.64 43.97
N ALA A 879 -10.73 -6.00 45.25
CA ALA A 879 -9.66 -6.77 45.89
C ALA A 879 -9.67 -8.20 45.31
N ASP A 880 -8.52 -8.67 44.82
CA ASP A 880 -8.25 -10.07 44.52
C ASP A 880 -8.14 -10.90 45.82
N PRO A 881 -8.46 -12.20 45.75
CA PRO A 881 -7.73 -13.20 46.52
C PRO A 881 -7.20 -14.37 45.65
N GLU A 882 -5.87 -14.48 45.67
CA GLU A 882 -5.01 -15.67 45.86
C GLU A 882 -5.29 -17.03 45.16
N GLN A 883 -4.29 -17.42 44.35
CA GLN A 883 -3.50 -18.68 44.32
C GLN A 883 -4.12 -20.01 44.82
N SER A 884 -4.05 -21.06 43.96
CA SER A 884 -3.50 -22.37 44.37
C SER A 884 -3.14 -23.29 43.18
N SER A 885 -2.10 -24.07 43.39
CA SER A 885 -1.40 -25.08 42.57
C SER A 885 -2.14 -26.40 42.32
N HIS A 886 -1.79 -27.17 41.26
CA HIS A 886 -1.50 -28.63 41.34
C HIS A 886 -0.94 -29.28 40.05
N ASP A 887 -0.04 -30.25 40.27
CA ASP A 887 0.70 -31.13 39.34
C ASP A 887 -0.08 -32.31 38.69
N PHE A 888 0.47 -32.88 37.59
CA PHE A 888 0.83 -34.32 37.34
C PHE A 888 0.48 -34.98 35.96
N SER A 889 1.55 -35.45 35.27
CA SER A 889 1.80 -36.81 34.69
C SER A 889 1.35 -37.30 33.27
N ASN A 890 2.36 -37.63 32.46
CA ASN A 890 2.64 -38.80 31.58
C ASN A 890 1.54 -39.68 30.89
N LYS A 891 1.68 -39.92 29.56
CA LYS A 891 1.89 -41.27 28.93
C LYS A 891 2.12 -41.24 27.38
N ARG A 892 2.81 -42.28 26.88
CA ARG A 892 3.40 -42.53 25.54
C ARG A 892 2.49 -43.28 24.53
N SER A 893 2.77 -43.08 23.21
CA SER A 893 2.82 -44.02 22.04
C SER A 893 1.56 -44.83 21.65
N ALA A 894 1.19 -45.14 20.38
CA ALA A 894 1.88 -45.24 19.08
C ALA A 894 0.87 -45.28 17.89
N GLU A 895 1.39 -44.97 16.69
CA GLU A 895 1.15 -45.53 15.34
C GLU A 895 -0.17 -45.41 14.54
N ASP A 896 0.08 -45.21 13.22
CA ASP A 896 -0.70 -45.43 12.01
C ASP A 896 -1.79 -44.45 11.55
N SER A 897 -1.40 -43.57 10.61
CA SER A 897 -2.28 -43.18 9.50
C SER A 897 -1.48 -43.05 8.20
N SER A 898 -1.71 -43.99 7.29
CA SER A 898 -1.49 -43.80 5.85
C SER A 898 -2.83 -44.00 5.15
N GLY A 899 -3.23 -43.04 4.30
CA GLY A 899 -4.45 -43.17 3.52
C GLY A 899 -4.99 -41.89 2.89
N SER A 900 -4.40 -41.53 1.74
CA SER A 900 -4.99 -40.76 0.62
C SER A 900 -4.71 -39.24 0.50
N LEU A 901 -3.88 -38.94 -0.51
CA LEU A 901 -3.63 -37.63 -1.13
C LEU A 901 -4.72 -37.28 -2.16
N PRO A 902 -5.00 -35.99 -2.43
CA PRO A 902 -5.57 -35.55 -3.71
C PRO A 902 -4.49 -34.95 -4.65
N GLN A 903 -3.98 -35.80 -5.54
CA GLN A 903 -3.82 -35.67 -7.00
C GLN A 903 -3.37 -34.38 -7.75
N LYS A 904 -3.09 -33.21 -7.14
CA LYS A 904 -2.54 -32.05 -7.90
C LYS A 904 -1.01 -31.95 -7.92
N ARG A 905 -0.31 -32.53 -6.94
CA ARG A 905 1.17 -32.56 -6.94
C ARG A 905 1.78 -33.61 -7.88
N HIS A 906 1.09 -34.73 -8.11
CA HIS A 906 1.59 -35.75 -9.04
C HIS A 906 1.72 -35.29 -10.49
N LYS A 907 0.95 -34.30 -10.96
CA LYS A 907 1.13 -33.76 -12.32
C LYS A 907 2.36 -32.87 -12.43
N LEU A 908 2.70 -32.14 -11.37
CA LEU A 908 3.90 -31.30 -11.34
C LEU A 908 5.14 -32.16 -11.11
N ASP A 909 5.07 -33.15 -10.22
CA ASP A 909 6.16 -34.09 -9.99
C ASP A 909 6.38 -35.01 -11.21
N HIS A 910 5.30 -35.41 -11.91
CA HIS A 910 5.42 -36.13 -13.19
C HIS A 910 5.93 -35.21 -14.30
N PHE A 911 5.57 -33.92 -14.34
CA PHE A 911 6.09 -32.98 -15.33
C PHE A 911 7.57 -32.66 -15.09
N VAL A 912 7.98 -32.48 -13.83
CA VAL A 912 9.38 -32.30 -13.43
C VAL A 912 10.18 -33.58 -13.64
N SER A 913 9.60 -34.75 -13.38
CA SER A 913 10.21 -36.05 -13.71
C SER A 913 10.36 -36.22 -15.23
N LEU A 914 9.34 -35.84 -16.01
CA LEU A 914 9.40 -35.91 -17.47
C LEU A 914 10.42 -34.91 -18.04
N CYS A 915 10.52 -33.71 -17.47
CA CYS A 915 11.54 -32.73 -17.84
C CYS A 915 12.94 -33.23 -17.50
N ARG A 916 13.14 -33.86 -16.33
CA ARG A 916 14.41 -34.47 -15.94
C ARG A 916 14.75 -35.73 -16.74
N GLU A 917 13.75 -36.47 -17.21
CA GLU A 917 13.92 -37.66 -18.04
C GLU A 917 14.21 -37.28 -19.50
N ILE A 918 13.63 -36.18 -19.99
CA ILE A 918 13.99 -35.56 -21.28
C ILE A 918 15.40 -34.96 -21.19
N GLU A 919 15.72 -34.27 -20.09
CA GLU A 919 17.05 -33.69 -19.84
C GLU A 919 18.12 -34.79 -19.69
N SER A 920 17.81 -35.91 -19.02
CA SER A 920 18.73 -37.06 -18.93
C SER A 920 18.85 -37.83 -20.23
N SER A 921 17.77 -37.96 -21.01
CA SER A 921 17.79 -38.59 -22.33
C SER A 921 18.60 -37.76 -23.32
N LEU A 922 18.43 -36.43 -23.32
CA LEU A 922 19.22 -35.49 -24.13
C LEU A 922 20.69 -35.46 -23.70
N ALA A 923 20.97 -35.54 -22.40
CA ALA A 923 22.33 -35.58 -21.87
C ALA A 923 23.05 -36.92 -22.14
N SER A 924 22.32 -38.00 -22.45
CA SER A 924 22.90 -39.32 -22.76
C SER A 924 23.27 -39.53 -24.24
N ILE A 925 22.97 -38.56 -25.11
CA ILE A 925 23.24 -38.66 -26.55
C ILE A 925 24.65 -38.11 -26.83
N GLU A 926 25.65 -38.97 -26.73
CA GLU A 926 27.07 -38.60 -26.95
C GLU A 926 27.51 -38.58 -28.43
N SER A 927 26.58 -38.71 -29.40
CA SER A 927 26.94 -38.56 -30.83
C SER A 927 25.87 -37.81 -31.63
N ASP A 928 26.31 -36.81 -32.40
CA ASP A 928 25.48 -35.93 -33.24
C ASP A 928 24.60 -36.69 -34.26
N GLU A 929 24.98 -37.90 -34.68
CA GLU A 929 24.18 -38.74 -35.58
C GLU A 929 22.97 -39.42 -34.90
N ALA A 930 22.99 -39.61 -33.57
CA ALA A 930 21.85 -40.13 -32.82
C ALA A 930 20.83 -39.03 -32.48
N ALA A 931 21.29 -37.79 -32.25
CA ALA A 931 20.43 -36.62 -32.07
C ALA A 931 19.63 -36.29 -33.35
N ALA A 932 20.25 -36.45 -34.52
CA ALA A 932 19.58 -36.25 -35.81
C ALA A 932 18.48 -37.30 -36.12
N ASN A 933 18.61 -38.53 -35.61
CA ASN A 933 17.62 -39.59 -35.83
C ASN A 933 16.44 -39.58 -34.82
N ILE A 934 16.57 -38.89 -33.68
CA ILE A 934 15.45 -38.64 -32.74
C ILE A 934 14.61 -37.43 -33.19
N LEU A 935 15.21 -36.52 -33.95
CA LEU A 935 14.54 -35.34 -34.50
C LEU A 935 13.75 -35.61 -35.79
N SER A 936 13.51 -36.86 -36.17
CA SER A 936 12.60 -37.19 -37.25
C SER A 936 11.18 -37.49 -36.74
N GLY A 937 10.34 -36.46 -36.77
CA GLY A 937 9.11 -36.56 -37.57
C GLY A 937 7.79 -36.97 -36.91
N LYS A 938 7.67 -37.06 -35.58
CA LYS A 938 6.33 -37.10 -34.97
C LYS A 938 6.25 -36.65 -33.52
N GLU A 939 7.20 -37.06 -32.69
CA GLU A 939 7.16 -36.77 -31.24
C GLU A 939 7.50 -35.31 -30.92
N LEU A 940 8.40 -34.68 -31.69
CA LEU A 940 8.65 -33.24 -31.60
C LEU A 940 7.46 -32.43 -32.11
N GLU A 941 6.77 -32.89 -33.17
CA GLU A 941 5.54 -32.24 -33.65
C GLU A 941 4.41 -32.38 -32.63
N ASP A 942 4.28 -33.53 -31.97
CA ASP A 942 3.30 -33.77 -30.90
C ASP A 942 3.62 -32.94 -29.64
N ALA A 943 4.89 -32.82 -29.25
CA ALA A 943 5.33 -31.96 -28.16
C ALA A 943 5.13 -30.48 -28.47
N THR A 944 5.42 -30.05 -29.70
CA THR A 944 5.18 -28.68 -30.18
C THR A 944 3.69 -28.39 -30.29
N ALA A 945 2.87 -29.37 -30.67
CA ALA A 945 1.41 -29.26 -30.69
C ALA A 945 0.81 -29.15 -29.28
N VAL A 946 1.35 -29.87 -28.28
CA VAL A 946 0.95 -29.75 -26.88
C VAL A 946 1.38 -28.39 -26.29
N LEU A 947 2.60 -27.93 -26.61
CA LEU A 947 3.09 -26.61 -26.21
C LEU A 947 2.26 -25.49 -26.86
N HIS A 948 1.89 -25.64 -28.14
CA HIS A 948 1.00 -24.70 -28.82
C HIS A 948 -0.43 -24.74 -28.28
N LYS A 949 -0.96 -25.90 -27.86
CA LYS A 949 -2.27 -26.01 -27.19
C LYS A 949 -2.29 -25.36 -25.81
N LEU A 950 -1.14 -25.36 -25.12
CA LEU A 950 -0.96 -24.69 -23.84
C LEU A 950 -0.80 -23.18 -24.02
N LEU A 951 -0.01 -22.74 -25.00
CA LEU A 951 0.18 -21.33 -25.37
C LEU A 951 -1.09 -20.69 -25.93
N THR A 952 -1.89 -21.41 -26.74
CA THR A 952 -3.20 -20.90 -27.20
C THR A 952 -4.23 -20.79 -26.08
N LYS A 953 -4.09 -21.58 -25.00
CA LYS A 953 -4.89 -21.38 -23.78
C LYS A 953 -4.39 -20.22 -22.91
N THR A 954 -3.16 -19.74 -23.11
CA THR A 954 -2.62 -18.56 -22.40
C THR A 954 -2.88 -17.26 -23.16
N ILE A 955 -3.08 -17.29 -24.48
CA ILE A 955 -3.31 -16.08 -25.30
C ILE A 955 -4.78 -15.61 -25.30
N THR A 956 -5.77 -16.43 -24.90
CA THR A 956 -7.18 -15.96 -24.76
C THR A 956 -7.52 -15.40 -23.37
N LEU A 957 -6.51 -15.07 -22.57
CA LEU A 957 -6.63 -14.30 -21.32
C LEU A 957 -5.61 -13.14 -21.37
N CYS A 958 -5.79 -12.26 -22.35
CA CYS A 958 -5.51 -10.83 -22.21
C CYS A 958 -6.87 -10.13 -22.20
#